data_AF-A0A496L9K5-F1
#
_entry.id   AF-A0A496L9K5-F1
#
_cell.length_a   1.000
_cell.length_b   1.000
_cell.length_c   1.000
_cell.angle_alpha   90.00
_cell.angle_beta   90.00
_cell.angle_gamma   90.00
#
_symmetry.space_group_name_H-M   'P 1'
#
loop_
_entity.id
_entity.type
_entity.pdbx_description
1 polymer ?
#
loop_
_entity_poly.entity_id
_entity_poly.type
_entity_poly.pdbx_seq_one_letter_code
_entity_poly.pdbx_strand_id
1 'polypeptide(L)'
;MKKIIFNFALAIGLLAFSTAQAQNMSRYITLTVKNGAKIKLKLNAATDGTPVKIKSGSNEQIVTVNKAQGTFNYTATDTIMTVYGDVTIFHCNYNKANITALDPSHNTGLLELNCSSDSIRSLDVTKNTSLTLLDCYSTRLSTLDVTKNTELAKLFCGSNKLSSLDVTKNTKLTKLRCFFNNLSTLDVTKNTQLVELNCHSNRFTSLDVTNNTMLKELICRDNRLTSLDIRRNTQLEKLHCYGNAFSTASLDTIFCSLPDRLPADMAKICPLVNDSDPNKAIVLATNKQNAIAKNWKVQYQSTSTDIPATTGSYVCSNSGGGNNVNMSSYIKLTVKNGELIKLDFKATAPNTHVKIKSGSHDTTFTVGTDWLSSKITYRAANDTVTAYGDITGFSCKENGANITALDPSHNIGLTELYCNKDSIRTLDVSQNALLEYLDCSENRLSGLDVTQNTQLTNLYCFFNQLTALDVTKNTALTELSCSSNQLSSLDISKNTELLILNCKDNKLTSLDISKNTKLKMLYCSGNNFSTQALDDIYCALPDKKGKENGVIHPVKNSSDPNHATILATNKTNATAKNWKVRYYDDTDIPATTGNYNCSGVSTDIAIAEPQFTFYPNPVSDILYLSATARTIRIYNIYGIEVAHAADTDRVEVSHLPAGVYTVKANGTLAKMIKR
;
A
#
# COMPACT_ATOMS: atom_id res chain seq x y z
N MET A 1 78.18 -27.17 47.59
CA MET A 1 76.86 -27.77 47.89
C MET A 1 75.76 -26.81 47.40
N LYS A 2 74.69 -27.39 46.85
CA LYS A 2 73.47 -26.76 46.30
C LYS A 2 72.87 -25.64 47.20
N LYS A 3 72.30 -24.58 46.59
CA LYS A 3 70.85 -24.19 46.57
C LYS A 3 70.66 -22.70 46.18
N ILE A 4 69.98 -22.41 45.05
CA ILE A 4 68.59 -21.92 44.88
C ILE A 4 68.43 -20.37 44.93
N ILE A 5 68.31 -19.78 43.73
CA ILE A 5 67.32 -18.82 43.15
C ILE A 5 66.77 -17.65 44.01
N PHE A 6 66.84 -16.41 43.48
CA PHE A 6 65.67 -15.53 43.24
C PHE A 6 65.88 -14.54 42.07
N ASN A 7 64.86 -14.45 41.22
CA ASN A 7 64.72 -13.60 40.03
C ASN A 7 64.66 -12.10 40.34
N PHE A 8 65.20 -11.27 39.45
CA PHE A 8 64.55 -9.99 39.07
C PHE A 8 64.78 -9.70 37.58
N ALA A 9 63.68 -9.62 36.84
CA ALA A 9 63.62 -9.24 35.44
C ALA A 9 63.85 -7.72 35.31
N LEU A 10 64.79 -7.32 34.45
CA LEU A 10 65.00 -5.92 34.09
C LEU A 10 64.20 -5.62 32.82
N ALA A 11 63.12 -4.87 32.98
CA ALA A 11 62.28 -4.39 31.89
C ALA A 11 63.06 -3.37 31.03
N ILE A 12 63.30 -3.72 29.77
CA ILE A 12 63.80 -2.79 28.75
C ILE A 12 62.61 -1.93 28.32
N GLY A 13 62.56 -0.69 28.80
CA GLY A 13 61.62 0.31 28.30
C GLY A 13 61.99 0.69 26.87
N LEU A 14 61.17 0.28 25.90
CA LEU A 14 61.20 0.82 24.55
C LEU A 14 60.86 2.32 24.62
N LEU A 15 61.87 3.17 24.44
CA LEU A 15 61.68 4.59 24.11
C LEU A 15 61.11 4.66 22.68
N ALA A 16 59.79 4.76 22.58
CA ALA A 16 59.14 5.16 21.34
C ALA A 16 59.50 6.64 21.08
N PHE A 17 60.43 6.89 20.17
CA PHE A 17 60.63 8.20 19.58
C PHE A 17 59.37 8.53 18.76
N SER A 18 58.45 9.31 19.33
CA SER A 18 57.47 10.03 18.52
C SER A 18 58.24 11.12 17.77
N THR A 19 58.29 11.01 16.44
CA THR A 19 58.76 12.09 15.59
C THR A 19 57.86 13.30 15.86
N ALA A 20 58.40 14.35 16.51
CA ALA A 20 57.67 15.60 16.69
C ALA A 20 57.30 16.12 15.29
N GLN A 21 56.00 16.10 14.98
CA GLN A 21 55.50 16.60 13.71
C GLN A 21 55.89 18.09 13.59
N ALA A 22 56.43 18.52 12.44
CA ALA A 22 56.80 19.92 12.26
C ALA A 22 55.53 20.79 12.21
N GLN A 23 55.57 21.99 12.79
CA GLN A 23 54.44 22.93 12.75
C GLN A 23 54.18 23.40 11.32
N ASN A 24 52.94 23.25 10.86
CA ASN A 24 52.54 23.78 9.56
C ASN A 24 52.30 25.31 9.67
N MET A 25 53.28 26.08 9.22
CA MET A 25 53.22 27.54 9.24
C MET A 25 52.51 28.15 8.03
N SER A 26 52.18 27.34 7.02
CA SER A 26 51.49 27.82 5.79
C SER A 26 49.98 27.97 5.97
N ARG A 27 49.41 27.28 6.96
CA ARG A 27 48.00 27.37 7.32
C ARG A 27 47.85 28.09 8.64
N TYR A 28 47.04 29.15 8.64
CA TYR A 28 46.82 29.94 9.83
C TYR A 28 45.49 30.66 9.82
N ILE A 29 45.10 31.13 11.01
CA ILE A 29 43.94 31.97 11.24
C ILE A 29 44.41 33.21 12.01
N THR A 30 44.01 34.40 11.58
CA THR A 30 44.37 35.65 12.23
C THR A 30 43.18 36.26 12.93
N LEU A 31 43.41 36.79 14.12
CA LEU A 31 42.43 37.44 14.99
C LEU A 31 42.91 38.86 15.29
N THR A 32 41.99 39.83 15.27
CA THR A 32 42.19 41.11 15.95
C THR A 32 41.62 40.99 17.36
N VAL A 33 42.50 41.14 18.35
CA VAL A 33 42.21 40.95 19.77
C VAL A 33 42.49 42.23 20.55
N LYS A 34 41.83 42.42 21.69
CA LYS A 34 42.22 43.49 22.63
C LYS A 34 43.56 43.14 23.28
N ASN A 35 44.52 44.07 23.25
CA ASN A 35 45.79 43.89 23.92
C ASN A 35 45.57 43.67 25.44
N GLY A 36 46.25 42.68 26.02
CA GLY A 36 46.10 42.26 27.41
C GLY A 36 44.90 41.34 27.69
N ALA A 37 44.04 41.08 26.70
CA ALA A 37 42.87 40.23 26.90
C ALA A 37 43.23 38.75 27.03
N LYS A 38 42.52 38.05 27.92
CA LYS A 38 42.52 36.59 27.97
C LYS A 38 41.62 36.06 26.87
N ILE A 39 42.23 35.38 25.90
CA ILE A 39 41.57 34.76 24.76
C ILE A 39 41.47 33.26 25.01
N LYS A 40 40.26 32.73 24.91
CA LYS A 40 39.95 31.32 25.04
C LYS A 40 39.60 30.75 23.67
N LEU A 41 40.38 29.80 23.22
CA LEU A 41 40.20 29.11 21.94
C LEU A 41 39.93 27.65 22.18
N LYS A 42 39.01 27.07 21.41
CA LYS A 42 38.79 25.64 21.37
C LYS A 42 39.12 25.13 19.97
N LEU A 43 40.12 24.26 19.91
CA LEU A 43 40.78 23.85 18.66
C LEU A 43 40.72 22.31 18.52
N ASN A 44 40.62 21.85 17.27
CA ASN A 44 40.72 20.46 16.87
C ASN A 44 41.58 20.33 15.62
N ALA A 45 42.18 19.16 15.40
CA ALA A 45 42.96 18.82 14.23
C ALA A 45 42.57 17.42 13.70
N ALA A 46 42.89 17.14 12.43
CA ALA A 46 42.58 15.84 11.84
C ALA A 46 43.37 14.67 12.45
N THR A 47 44.53 14.95 13.05
CA THR A 47 45.47 13.97 13.60
C THR A 47 45.75 14.27 15.07
N ASP A 48 45.79 13.23 15.91
CA ASP A 48 46.19 13.38 17.30
C ASP A 48 47.66 13.80 17.39
N GLY A 49 47.99 14.68 18.33
CA GLY A 49 49.35 15.17 18.48
C GLY A 49 49.72 16.33 17.56
N THR A 50 48.78 16.93 16.81
CA THR A 50 49.07 18.00 15.86
C THR A 50 49.56 19.26 16.59
N PRO A 51 50.78 19.75 16.32
CA PRO A 51 51.29 20.95 16.98
C PRO A 51 50.71 22.21 16.33
N VAL A 52 50.18 23.10 17.18
CA VAL A 52 49.59 24.38 16.80
C VAL A 52 50.33 25.49 17.54
N LYS A 53 50.75 26.52 16.81
CA LYS A 53 51.46 27.67 17.36
C LYS A 53 50.53 28.87 17.44
N ILE A 54 50.37 29.42 18.63
CA ILE A 54 49.59 30.62 18.92
C ILE A 54 50.57 31.75 19.21
N LYS A 55 50.56 32.81 18.39
CA LYS A 55 51.47 33.95 18.50
C LYS A 55 50.70 35.25 18.58
N SER A 56 51.06 36.14 19.51
CA SER A 56 50.58 37.52 19.60
C SER A 56 51.72 38.41 20.07
N GLY A 57 52.24 39.31 19.22
CA GLY A 57 53.43 40.12 19.55
C GLY A 57 54.64 39.27 19.93
N SER A 58 55.21 39.53 21.11
CA SER A 58 56.34 38.80 21.70
C SER A 58 55.95 37.50 22.41
N ASN A 59 54.66 37.27 22.68
CA ASN A 59 54.18 36.03 23.26
C ASN A 59 54.00 34.95 22.19
N GLU A 60 54.48 33.74 22.47
CA GLU A 60 54.36 32.58 21.62
C GLU A 60 54.14 31.33 22.48
N GLN A 61 53.15 30.52 22.11
CA GLN A 61 52.86 29.25 22.76
C GLN A 61 52.64 28.17 21.70
N ILE A 62 53.26 27.01 21.91
CA ILE A 62 52.99 25.81 21.12
C ILE A 62 52.11 24.90 21.96
N VAL A 63 51.00 24.46 21.39
CA VAL A 63 50.05 23.55 22.01
C VAL A 63 49.85 22.32 21.14
N THR A 64 49.62 21.18 21.77
CA THR A 64 49.29 19.94 21.07
C THR A 64 47.77 19.82 20.97
N VAL A 65 47.26 19.72 19.74
CA VAL A 65 45.84 19.60 19.42
C VAL A 65 45.56 18.19 18.93
N ASN A 66 44.49 17.60 19.46
CA ASN A 66 44.06 16.24 19.14
C ASN A 66 42.74 16.27 18.37
N LYS A 67 42.29 15.09 17.89
CA LYS A 67 40.95 14.86 17.32
C LYS A 67 39.83 15.15 18.32
N ALA A 68 40.12 15.03 19.61
CA ALA A 68 39.25 15.47 20.67
C ALA A 68 39.48 16.96 20.94
N GLN A 69 38.39 17.71 21.05
CA GLN A 69 38.41 19.16 21.21
C GLN A 69 39.23 19.61 22.45
N GLY A 70 40.31 20.36 22.24
CA GLY A 70 41.12 20.97 23.30
C GLY A 70 40.69 22.41 23.57
N THR A 71 40.72 22.85 24.82
CA THR A 71 40.47 24.25 25.20
C THR A 71 41.76 24.90 25.70
N PHE A 72 42.12 26.04 25.11
CA PHE A 72 43.36 26.75 25.35
C PHE A 72 43.04 28.18 25.78
N ASN A 73 43.71 28.65 26.83
CA ASN A 73 43.63 30.04 27.25
C ASN A 73 44.97 30.72 26.95
N TYR A 74 44.91 31.91 26.39
CA TYR A 74 46.07 32.65 25.92
C TYR A 74 45.91 34.13 26.23
N THR A 75 46.93 34.78 26.80
CA THR A 75 46.91 36.23 27.03
C THR A 75 47.51 36.94 25.82
N ALA A 76 46.70 37.72 25.11
CA ALA A 76 47.15 38.53 23.98
C ALA A 76 48.11 39.63 24.48
N THR A 77 49.29 39.75 23.90
CA THR A 77 50.25 40.83 24.19
C THR A 77 50.38 41.84 23.05
N ASP A 78 49.56 41.67 22.01
CA ASP A 78 49.44 42.57 20.88
C ASP A 78 47.97 42.59 20.42
N THR A 79 47.66 43.49 19.48
CA THR A 79 46.35 43.64 18.83
C THR A 79 46.08 42.57 17.78
N ILE A 80 47.12 41.90 17.28
CA ILE A 80 47.01 40.78 16.35
C ILE A 80 47.45 39.49 17.04
N MET A 81 46.66 38.44 16.85
CA MET A 81 46.97 37.08 17.25
C MET A 81 46.84 36.16 16.03
N THR A 82 47.84 35.31 15.79
CA THR A 82 47.82 34.33 14.70
C THR A 82 47.96 32.93 15.27
N VAL A 83 47.10 32.03 14.81
CA VAL A 83 47.08 30.61 15.15
C VAL A 83 47.53 29.83 13.92
N TYR A 84 48.73 29.25 13.97
CA TYR A 84 49.34 28.45 12.90
C TYR A 84 49.16 26.96 13.15
N GLY A 85 48.85 26.21 12.10
CA GLY A 85 48.74 24.75 12.13
C GLY A 85 47.53 24.23 11.36
N ASP A 86 47.49 22.91 11.16
CA ASP A 86 46.40 22.19 10.47
C ASP A 86 45.14 22.03 11.35
N VAL A 87 44.57 23.17 11.76
CA VAL A 87 43.35 23.22 12.56
C VAL A 87 42.14 22.90 11.67
N THR A 88 41.29 21.97 12.10
CA THR A 88 40.04 21.62 11.43
C THR A 88 38.81 22.19 12.11
N ILE A 89 38.88 22.48 13.42
CA ILE A 89 37.79 23.15 14.15
C ILE A 89 38.36 24.32 14.92
N PHE A 90 37.76 25.50 14.75
CA PHE A 90 38.20 26.73 15.37
C PHE A 90 37.03 27.43 16.06
N HIS A 91 36.98 27.36 17.38
CA HIS A 91 35.94 27.99 18.19
C HIS A 91 36.55 29.10 19.05
N CYS A 92 36.09 30.34 18.84
CA CYS A 92 36.51 31.52 19.59
C CYS A 92 35.34 32.23 20.29
N ASN A 93 34.16 31.63 20.32
CA ASN A 93 32.91 32.21 20.84
C ASN A 93 32.85 32.51 22.36
N TYR A 94 33.94 32.27 23.09
CA TYR A 94 34.03 32.49 24.53
C TYR A 94 34.59 33.88 24.89
N ASN A 95 34.91 34.70 23.88
CA ASN A 95 35.74 35.90 24.05
C ASN A 95 34.94 37.21 24.10
N LYS A 96 33.63 37.18 23.85
CA LYS A 96 32.77 38.37 23.89
C LYS A 96 33.39 39.49 23.02
N ALA A 97 33.39 40.73 23.50
CA ALA A 97 33.97 41.86 22.77
C ALA A 97 35.50 41.90 22.74
N ASN A 98 36.23 40.82 23.09
CA ASN A 98 37.69 40.80 23.04
C ASN A 98 38.25 40.44 21.66
N ILE A 99 37.44 39.84 20.79
CA ILE A 99 37.77 39.61 19.37
C ILE A 99 36.89 40.55 18.52
N THR A 100 37.53 41.33 17.66
CA THR A 100 36.86 42.36 16.83
C THR A 100 36.97 42.09 15.32
N ALA A 101 37.91 41.26 14.90
CA ALA A 101 38.01 40.75 13.54
C ALA A 101 38.62 39.34 13.55
N LEU A 102 38.29 38.57 12.51
CA LEU A 102 38.72 37.20 12.31
C LEU A 102 38.92 36.99 10.80
N ASP A 103 40.10 36.48 10.43
CA ASP A 103 40.44 36.07 9.08
C ASP A 103 40.83 34.58 9.07
N PRO A 104 39.93 33.70 8.63
CA PRO A 104 40.20 32.27 8.49
C PRO A 104 40.72 31.88 7.10
N SER A 105 40.93 32.83 6.17
CA SER A 105 41.11 32.56 4.73
C SER A 105 42.33 31.70 4.39
N HIS A 106 43.36 31.73 5.24
CA HIS A 106 44.60 30.96 5.08
C HIS A 106 44.50 29.53 5.63
N ASN A 107 43.38 29.16 6.24
CA ASN A 107 43.13 27.81 6.73
C ASN A 107 42.04 27.09 5.91
N THR A 108 42.38 26.72 4.67
CA THR A 108 41.42 26.22 3.67
C THR A 108 40.74 24.89 4.03
N GLY A 109 41.37 24.04 4.84
CA GLY A 109 40.81 22.78 5.34
C GLY A 109 40.07 22.89 6.68
N LEU A 110 39.56 24.08 7.02
CA LEU A 110 38.69 24.27 8.19
C LEU A 110 37.32 23.63 7.94
N LEU A 111 36.85 22.81 8.88
CA LEU A 111 35.58 22.08 8.82
C LEU A 111 34.49 22.72 9.69
N GLU A 112 34.85 23.29 10.84
CA GLU A 112 33.91 24.00 11.71
C GLU A 112 34.51 25.32 12.19
N LEU A 113 33.72 26.39 12.09
CA LEU A 113 34.05 27.70 12.63
C LEU A 113 32.94 28.18 13.56
N ASN A 114 33.28 28.48 14.81
CA ASN A 114 32.37 29.13 15.75
C ASN A 114 32.98 30.42 16.31
N CYS A 115 32.52 31.55 15.79
CA CYS A 115 32.90 32.89 16.24
C CYS A 115 31.71 33.64 16.86
N SER A 116 30.71 32.91 17.36
CA SER A 116 29.51 33.51 17.92
C SER A 116 29.78 34.42 19.12
N SER A 117 28.97 35.46 19.30
CA SER A 117 29.05 36.45 20.40
C SER A 117 30.32 37.32 20.43
N ASP A 118 31.17 37.24 19.40
CA ASP A 118 32.29 38.17 19.23
C ASP A 118 31.84 39.48 18.55
N SER A 119 32.68 40.51 18.52
CA SER A 119 32.33 41.82 17.93
C SER A 119 32.76 41.97 16.47
N ILE A 120 32.66 40.89 15.69
CA ILE A 120 33.19 40.75 14.33
C ILE A 120 32.27 41.39 13.27
N ARG A 121 32.69 42.51 12.68
CA ARG A 121 31.88 43.26 11.71
C ARG A 121 31.90 42.70 10.29
N SER A 122 32.94 41.95 9.94
CA SER A 122 33.13 41.35 8.62
C SER A 122 33.75 39.96 8.80
N LEU A 123 33.29 39.01 7.99
CA LEU A 123 33.80 37.65 7.99
C LEU A 123 33.83 37.14 6.55
N ASP A 124 35.03 36.82 6.06
CA ASP A 124 35.22 36.15 4.77
C ASP A 124 35.55 34.67 5.01
N VAL A 125 34.65 33.80 4.57
CA VAL A 125 34.80 32.33 4.63
C VAL A 125 34.90 31.70 3.24
N THR A 126 35.03 32.50 2.19
CA THR A 126 34.97 32.03 0.79
C THR A 126 36.11 31.10 0.42
N LYS A 127 37.22 31.13 1.17
CA LYS A 127 38.38 30.23 1.02
C LYS A 127 38.26 28.94 1.84
N ASN A 128 37.33 28.87 2.79
CA ASN A 128 37.14 27.70 3.65
C ASN A 128 36.09 26.75 3.04
N THR A 129 36.35 26.26 1.83
CA THR A 129 35.38 25.49 1.02
C THR A 129 34.96 24.17 1.66
N SER A 130 35.74 23.66 2.63
CA SER A 130 35.45 22.43 3.38
C SER A 130 34.56 22.64 4.61
N LEU A 131 34.08 23.87 4.89
CA LEU A 131 33.24 24.15 6.05
C LEU A 131 31.92 23.37 5.98
N THR A 132 31.66 22.62 7.06
CA THR A 132 30.42 21.87 7.30
C THR A 132 29.53 22.54 8.36
N LEU A 133 30.13 23.32 9.27
CA LEU A 133 29.43 24.12 10.27
C LEU A 133 30.02 25.53 10.33
N LEU A 134 29.16 26.53 10.21
CA LEU A 134 29.49 27.93 10.48
C LEU A 134 28.52 28.49 11.51
N ASP A 135 29.07 28.90 12.65
CA ASP A 135 28.35 29.62 13.70
C ASP A 135 28.97 31.00 13.90
N CYS A 136 28.29 32.01 13.37
CA CYS A 136 28.60 33.43 13.50
C CYS A 136 27.43 34.18 14.17
N TYR A 137 26.69 33.49 15.05
CA TYR A 137 25.59 34.09 15.79
C TYR A 137 26.05 35.34 16.58
N SER A 138 25.30 36.44 16.51
CA SER A 138 25.57 37.64 17.29
C SER A 138 26.95 38.30 17.05
N THR A 139 27.40 38.38 15.79
CA THR A 139 28.71 38.97 15.43
C THR A 139 28.64 40.42 14.94
N ARG A 140 27.46 40.95 14.59
CA ARG A 140 27.20 42.28 13.98
C ARG A 140 27.53 42.35 12.48
N LEU A 141 27.55 41.20 11.80
CA LEU A 141 27.76 41.13 10.35
C LEU A 141 26.66 41.86 9.59
N SER A 142 27.04 42.62 8.57
CA SER A 142 26.08 43.25 7.63
C SER A 142 25.95 42.48 6.32
N THR A 143 26.96 41.67 5.98
CA THR A 143 27.00 40.77 4.82
C THR A 143 27.64 39.45 5.22
N LEU A 144 27.28 38.38 4.53
CA LEU A 144 27.88 37.06 4.70
C LEU A 144 27.79 36.30 3.37
N ASP A 145 28.93 35.98 2.76
CA ASP A 145 29.00 35.13 1.56
C ASP A 145 29.36 33.71 1.96
N VAL A 146 28.41 32.78 1.75
CA VAL A 146 28.60 31.34 1.98
C VAL A 146 28.54 30.53 0.68
N THR A 147 28.54 31.18 -0.48
CA THR A 147 28.28 30.53 -1.78
C THR A 147 29.39 29.56 -2.19
N LYS A 148 30.59 29.69 -1.61
CA LYS A 148 31.74 28.79 -1.82
C LYS A 148 31.82 27.65 -0.82
N ASN A 149 31.04 27.67 0.25
CA ASN A 149 31.03 26.64 1.29
C ASN A 149 29.99 25.56 0.94
N THR A 150 30.15 24.88 -0.18
CA THR A 150 29.15 23.92 -0.71
C THR A 150 28.94 22.70 0.19
N GLU A 151 29.89 22.43 1.09
CA GLU A 151 29.84 21.37 2.09
C GLU A 151 29.03 21.73 3.36
N LEU A 152 28.55 22.98 3.45
CA LEU A 152 27.90 23.50 4.65
C LEU A 152 26.60 22.75 4.96
N ALA A 153 26.58 22.08 6.11
CA ALA A 153 25.45 21.34 6.63
C ALA A 153 24.68 22.11 7.72
N LYS A 154 25.35 23.02 8.44
CA LYS A 154 24.76 23.84 9.51
C LYS A 154 25.25 25.28 9.40
N LEU A 155 24.30 26.22 9.33
CA LEU A 155 24.58 27.66 9.31
C LEU A 155 23.79 28.37 10.41
N PHE A 156 24.50 28.95 11.37
CA PHE A 156 23.94 29.78 12.44
C PHE A 156 24.48 31.20 12.30
N CYS A 157 23.67 32.08 11.71
CA CYS A 157 24.01 33.48 11.43
C CYS A 157 22.97 34.47 12.01
N GLY A 158 22.20 34.02 13.01
CA GLY A 158 21.19 34.86 13.66
C GLY A 158 21.78 36.01 14.50
N SER A 159 20.93 36.97 14.85
CA SER A 159 21.29 38.19 15.61
C SER A 159 22.39 39.02 14.95
N ASN A 160 22.27 39.25 13.65
CA ASN A 160 23.18 40.07 12.85
C ASN A 160 22.42 41.24 12.20
N LYS A 161 23.03 41.89 11.21
CA LYS A 161 22.45 42.99 10.44
C LYS A 161 22.34 42.63 8.95
N LEU A 162 22.22 41.34 8.63
CA LEU A 162 22.18 40.86 7.25
C LEU A 162 20.92 41.37 6.56
N SER A 163 21.09 42.02 5.40
CA SER A 163 19.99 42.43 4.52
C SER A 163 19.68 41.41 3.41
N SER A 164 20.65 40.55 3.10
CA SER A 164 20.54 39.44 2.15
C SER A 164 21.35 38.24 2.64
N LEU A 165 20.97 37.06 2.18
CA LEU A 165 21.67 35.80 2.44
C LEU A 165 21.37 34.83 1.30
N ASP A 166 22.40 34.43 0.54
CA ASP A 166 22.29 33.40 -0.50
C ASP A 166 22.78 32.05 0.05
N VAL A 167 21.85 31.10 0.15
CA VAL A 167 22.13 29.71 0.57
C VAL A 167 21.91 28.69 -0.55
N THR A 168 21.69 29.15 -1.78
CA THR A 168 21.29 28.29 -2.91
C THR A 168 22.37 27.29 -3.33
N LYS A 169 23.64 27.57 -2.99
CA LYS A 169 24.79 26.69 -3.25
C LYS A 169 25.05 25.68 -2.13
N ASN A 170 24.45 25.88 -0.95
CA ASN A 170 24.68 25.03 0.23
C ASN A 170 23.63 23.90 0.28
N THR A 171 23.60 23.05 -0.76
CA THR A 171 22.58 22.00 -0.96
C THR A 171 22.61 20.89 0.12
N LYS A 172 23.67 20.84 0.92
CA LYS A 172 23.82 19.94 2.08
C LYS A 172 23.27 20.51 3.39
N LEU A 173 22.72 21.73 3.40
CA LEU A 173 22.16 22.35 4.60
C LEU A 173 21.02 21.50 5.19
N THR A 174 21.21 21.13 6.46
CA THR A 174 20.21 20.45 7.29
C THR A 174 19.64 21.37 8.36
N LYS A 175 20.39 22.40 8.79
CA LYS A 175 19.94 23.39 9.77
C LYS A 175 20.35 24.80 9.37
N LEU A 176 19.38 25.70 9.29
CA LEU A 176 19.60 27.12 9.03
C LEU A 176 18.94 27.96 10.12
N ARG A 177 19.75 28.75 10.83
CA ARG A 177 19.28 29.73 11.81
C ARG A 177 19.76 31.12 11.41
N CYS A 178 18.86 31.92 10.85
CA CYS A 178 19.12 33.28 10.35
C CYS A 178 18.19 34.33 11.00
N PHE A 179 17.61 34.00 12.15
CA PHE A 179 16.69 34.85 12.90
C PHE A 179 17.33 36.16 13.41
N PHE A 180 16.53 37.18 13.75
CA PHE A 180 17.01 38.52 14.14
C PHE A 180 18.02 39.10 13.14
N ASN A 181 17.56 39.31 11.91
CA ASN A 181 18.29 40.00 10.85
C ASN A 181 17.34 40.98 10.14
N ASN A 182 17.79 41.57 9.02
CA ASN A 182 17.02 42.50 8.21
C ASN A 182 16.64 41.88 6.84
N LEU A 183 16.55 40.55 6.76
CA LEU A 183 16.27 39.83 5.51
C LEU A 183 14.82 40.08 5.07
N SER A 184 14.64 40.40 3.79
CA SER A 184 13.31 40.57 3.18
C SER A 184 12.90 39.39 2.29
N THR A 185 13.87 38.60 1.82
CA THR A 185 13.69 37.40 1.00
C THR A 185 14.73 36.36 1.40
N LEU A 186 14.38 35.08 1.23
CA LEU A 186 15.29 33.96 1.45
C LEU A 186 14.87 32.80 0.53
N ASP A 187 15.77 32.38 -0.36
CA ASP A 187 15.55 31.20 -1.21
C ASP A 187 16.16 29.97 -0.54
N VAL A 188 15.30 29.09 -0.02
CA VAL A 188 15.69 27.78 0.54
C VAL A 188 15.32 26.61 -0.37
N THR A 189 14.88 26.87 -1.61
CA THR A 189 14.31 25.84 -2.50
C THR A 189 15.34 24.81 -2.96
N LYS A 190 16.65 25.12 -2.85
CA LYS A 190 17.77 24.22 -3.17
C LYS A 190 18.26 23.42 -1.96
N ASN A 191 17.82 23.75 -0.75
CA ASN A 191 18.24 23.09 0.49
C ASN A 191 17.27 21.95 0.84
N THR A 192 17.13 20.97 -0.05
CA THR A 192 16.11 19.89 0.07
C THR A 192 16.32 18.98 1.29
N GLN A 193 17.51 18.99 1.89
CA GLN A 193 17.87 18.25 3.11
C GLN A 193 17.56 19.02 4.41
N LEU A 194 16.95 20.20 4.32
CA LEU A 194 16.70 21.06 5.48
C LEU A 194 15.70 20.41 6.45
N VAL A 195 16.14 20.18 7.68
CA VAL A 195 15.38 19.59 8.78
C VAL A 195 14.88 20.67 9.75
N GLU A 196 15.65 21.74 9.91
CA GLU A 196 15.34 22.85 10.82
C GLU A 196 15.56 24.20 10.13
N LEU A 197 14.52 25.03 10.07
CA LEU A 197 14.59 26.40 9.59
C LEU A 197 14.09 27.36 10.67
N ASN A 198 15.01 28.16 11.22
CA ASN A 198 14.68 29.26 12.10
C ASN A 198 15.04 30.59 11.45
N CYS A 199 14.02 31.31 11.00
CA CYS A 199 14.14 32.56 10.25
C CYS A 199 13.32 33.70 10.88
N HIS A 200 12.98 33.58 12.16
CA HIS A 200 12.12 34.55 12.84
C HIS A 200 12.70 35.95 12.98
N SER A 201 11.86 36.95 13.24
CA SER A 201 12.30 38.34 13.46
C SER A 201 13.13 38.87 12.29
N ASN A 202 12.54 38.77 11.09
CA ASN A 202 13.05 39.32 9.83
C ASN A 202 11.92 40.16 9.19
N ARG A 203 11.95 40.37 7.87
CA ARG A 203 10.99 41.18 7.12
C ARG A 203 10.33 40.41 5.98
N PHE A 204 10.27 39.07 6.07
CA PHE A 204 9.72 38.23 5.00
C PHE A 204 8.23 38.51 4.79
N THR A 205 7.85 38.78 3.53
CA THR A 205 6.44 38.87 3.10
C THR A 205 5.94 37.55 2.50
N SER A 206 6.86 36.71 2.02
CA SER A 206 6.62 35.36 1.54
C SER A 206 7.80 34.46 1.93
N LEU A 207 7.54 33.17 2.01
CA LEU A 207 8.54 32.14 2.29
C LEU A 207 8.11 30.85 1.60
N ASP A 208 8.88 30.40 0.61
CA ASP A 208 8.65 29.12 -0.07
C ASP A 208 9.49 28.03 0.60
N VAL A 209 8.80 27.07 1.23
CA VAL A 209 9.38 25.88 1.86
C VAL A 209 8.95 24.58 1.20
N THR A 210 8.30 24.65 0.03
CA THR A 210 7.63 23.49 -0.60
C THR A 210 8.60 22.40 -1.05
N ASN A 211 9.86 22.74 -1.31
CA ASN A 211 10.92 21.78 -1.66
C ASN A 211 11.66 21.20 -0.44
N ASN A 212 11.42 21.71 0.77
CA ASN A 212 12.09 21.26 1.99
C ASN A 212 11.29 20.13 2.66
N THR A 213 11.10 19.01 1.96
CA THR A 213 10.19 17.92 2.41
C THR A 213 10.66 17.21 3.70
N MET A 214 11.93 17.35 4.07
CA MET A 214 12.53 16.81 5.30
C MET A 214 12.36 17.73 6.53
N LEU A 215 11.69 18.88 6.39
CA LEU A 215 11.58 19.89 7.43
C LEU A 215 10.73 19.38 8.60
N LYS A 216 11.33 19.32 9.79
CA LYS A 216 10.69 18.94 11.07
C LYS A 216 10.31 20.15 11.91
N GLU A 217 11.08 21.22 11.84
CA GLU A 217 10.87 22.41 12.67
C GLU A 217 10.99 23.68 11.82
N LEU A 218 9.89 24.44 11.78
CA LEU A 218 9.80 25.74 11.11
C LEU A 218 9.45 26.83 12.13
N ILE A 219 10.39 27.76 12.34
CA ILE A 219 10.20 28.93 13.19
C ILE A 219 10.28 30.17 12.28
N CYS A 220 9.12 30.64 11.84
CA CYS A 220 8.95 31.79 10.94
C CYS A 220 8.19 32.97 11.57
N ARG A 221 7.99 32.93 12.90
CA ARG A 221 7.35 33.99 13.68
C ARG A 221 7.96 35.39 13.48
N ASP A 222 7.25 36.42 13.90
CA ASP A 222 7.73 37.81 13.91
C ASP A 222 8.27 38.24 12.52
N ASN A 223 7.46 38.04 11.49
CA ASN A 223 7.73 38.43 10.10
C ASN A 223 6.50 39.17 9.54
N ARG A 224 6.38 39.28 8.22
CA ARG A 224 5.25 39.93 7.53
C ARG A 224 4.55 38.97 6.58
N LEU A 225 4.58 37.67 6.87
CA LEU A 225 3.97 36.65 6.03
C LEU A 225 2.45 36.81 6.04
N THR A 226 1.85 36.76 4.85
CA THR A 226 0.38 36.80 4.66
C THR A 226 -0.19 35.43 4.29
N SER A 227 0.67 34.50 3.88
CA SER A 227 0.35 33.11 3.57
C SER A 227 1.58 32.23 3.82
N LEU A 228 1.34 30.93 3.97
CA LEU A 228 2.40 29.94 4.12
C LEU A 228 1.88 28.59 3.61
N ASP A 229 2.52 28.05 2.57
CA ASP A 229 2.22 26.71 2.04
C ASP A 229 3.20 25.70 2.64
N ILE A 230 2.65 24.74 3.38
CA ILE A 230 3.40 23.67 4.06
C ILE A 230 2.92 22.27 3.67
N ARG A 231 2.10 22.15 2.60
CA ARG A 231 1.48 20.87 2.20
C ARG A 231 2.49 19.78 1.85
N ARG A 232 3.69 20.16 1.40
CA ARG A 232 4.76 19.24 1.02
C ARG A 232 5.74 18.92 2.16
N ASN A 233 5.63 19.60 3.31
CA ASN A 233 6.51 19.38 4.47
C ASN A 233 5.96 18.26 5.36
N THR A 234 5.88 17.04 4.82
CA THR A 234 5.21 15.90 5.48
C THR A 234 5.86 15.47 6.80
N GLN A 235 7.11 15.88 7.06
CA GLN A 235 7.83 15.59 8.30
C GLN A 235 7.65 16.66 9.39
N LEU A 236 6.84 17.71 9.17
CA LEU A 236 6.78 18.86 10.07
C LEU A 236 6.15 18.50 11.42
N GLU A 237 6.88 18.76 12.51
CA GLU A 237 6.52 18.48 13.92
C GLU A 237 6.21 19.75 14.71
N LYS A 238 6.87 20.86 14.36
CA LYS A 238 6.74 22.13 15.08
C LYS A 238 6.64 23.30 14.11
N LEU A 239 5.59 24.09 14.26
CA LEU A 239 5.39 25.34 13.53
C LEU A 239 5.16 26.50 14.49
N HIS A 240 6.11 27.44 14.55
CA HIS A 240 5.94 28.68 15.30
C HIS A 240 5.77 29.83 14.31
N CYS A 241 4.53 30.32 14.17
CA CYS A 241 4.15 31.25 13.10
C CYS A 241 3.47 32.55 13.58
N TYR A 242 3.34 32.76 14.89
CA TYR A 242 2.80 34.00 15.47
C TYR A 242 3.56 35.27 15.06
N GLY A 243 2.99 36.46 15.28
CA GLY A 243 3.65 37.72 14.93
C GLY A 243 3.83 37.93 13.42
N ASN A 244 3.00 37.31 12.60
CA ASN A 244 2.92 37.51 11.15
C ASN A 244 1.63 38.26 10.78
N ALA A 245 1.50 38.63 9.50
CA ALA A 245 0.36 39.36 8.94
C ALA A 245 -0.72 38.41 8.38
N PHE A 246 -0.98 37.29 9.07
CA PHE A 246 -2.00 36.33 8.65
C PHE A 246 -3.41 36.84 8.95
N SER A 247 -4.29 36.75 7.95
CA SER A 247 -5.75 36.86 8.14
C SER A 247 -6.35 35.55 8.66
N THR A 248 -7.59 35.59 9.15
CA THR A 248 -8.34 34.38 9.56
C THR A 248 -8.37 33.34 8.44
N ALA A 249 -8.70 33.74 7.20
CA ALA A 249 -8.73 32.85 6.04
C ALA A 249 -7.36 32.23 5.71
N SER A 250 -6.27 32.99 5.86
CA SER A 250 -4.92 32.47 5.65
C SER A 250 -4.51 31.47 6.73
N LEU A 251 -4.89 31.70 7.99
CA LEU A 251 -4.64 30.74 9.08
C LEU A 251 -5.45 29.46 8.91
N ASP A 252 -6.71 29.57 8.48
CA ASP A 252 -7.51 28.41 8.11
C ASP A 252 -6.85 27.61 6.98
N THR A 253 -6.32 28.28 5.96
CA THR A 253 -5.54 27.65 4.87
C THR A 253 -4.28 26.96 5.40
N ILE A 254 -3.57 27.57 6.36
CA ILE A 254 -2.40 26.97 7.02
C ILE A 254 -2.82 25.72 7.79
N PHE A 255 -3.92 25.76 8.56
CA PHE A 255 -4.43 24.58 9.26
C PHE A 255 -4.77 23.44 8.30
N CYS A 256 -5.34 23.76 7.14
CA CYS A 256 -5.58 22.78 6.08
C CYS A 256 -4.30 22.20 5.48
N SER A 257 -3.24 23.01 5.43
CA SER A 257 -1.95 22.63 4.85
C SER A 257 -1.06 21.80 5.78
N LEU A 258 -1.44 21.65 7.06
CA LEU A 258 -0.69 20.84 8.02
C LEU A 258 -0.65 19.36 7.58
N PRO A 259 0.51 18.69 7.70
CA PRO A 259 0.59 17.26 7.40
C PRO A 259 -0.14 16.43 8.46
N ASP A 260 -0.64 15.26 8.07
CA ASP A 260 -1.28 14.35 9.03
C ASP A 260 -0.26 13.71 9.96
N ARG A 261 -0.64 13.54 11.24
CA ARG A 261 0.20 12.95 12.29
C ARG A 261 -0.45 11.71 12.90
N LEU A 262 0.36 10.84 13.48
CA LEU A 262 -0.14 9.74 14.30
C LEU A 262 -0.61 10.27 15.67
N PRO A 263 -1.67 9.70 16.27
CA PRO A 263 -2.12 10.11 17.61
C PRO A 263 -1.03 9.98 18.69
N ALA A 264 -0.13 9.00 18.55
CA ALA A 264 1.01 8.80 19.46
C ALA A 264 2.13 9.84 19.30
N ASP A 265 2.12 10.61 18.21
CA ASP A 265 3.18 11.55 17.83
C ASP A 265 2.59 12.87 17.30
N MET A 266 1.77 13.49 18.15
CA MET A 266 1.11 14.76 17.83
C MET A 266 2.13 15.88 17.62
N ALA A 267 1.96 16.62 16.53
CA ALA A 267 2.71 17.83 16.26
C ALA A 267 2.11 19.05 16.97
N LYS A 268 2.79 20.20 16.92
CA LYS A 268 2.30 21.44 17.50
C LYS A 268 2.45 22.64 16.58
N ILE A 269 1.41 23.46 16.55
CA ILE A 269 1.40 24.78 15.91
C ILE A 269 1.14 25.86 16.96
N CYS A 270 1.96 26.89 16.95
CA CYS A 270 1.88 28.06 17.83
C CYS A 270 1.55 29.31 17.01
N PRO A 271 0.26 29.63 16.78
CA PRO A 271 -0.16 30.83 16.06
C PRO A 271 -0.24 32.07 16.97
N LEU A 272 -0.15 31.91 18.30
CA LEU A 272 -0.12 33.00 19.29
C LEU A 272 1.02 32.79 20.29
N VAL A 273 1.57 33.90 20.81
CA VAL A 273 2.56 33.85 21.91
C VAL A 273 1.90 33.43 23.22
N ASN A 274 0.83 34.13 23.59
CA ASN A 274 0.13 34.03 24.88
C ASN A 274 -1.30 34.55 24.75
N ASP A 275 -2.07 34.53 25.84
CA ASP A 275 -3.50 34.92 25.85
C ASP A 275 -3.75 36.44 25.62
N SER A 276 -2.70 37.26 25.70
CA SER A 276 -2.74 38.71 25.44
C SER A 276 -2.18 39.08 24.06
N ASP A 277 -1.93 38.10 23.19
CA ASP A 277 -1.40 38.33 21.84
C ASP A 277 -2.39 39.17 20.99
N PRO A 278 -1.93 40.22 20.28
CA PRO A 278 -2.81 41.09 19.50
C PRO A 278 -3.58 40.35 18.38
N ASN A 279 -3.07 39.22 17.90
CA ASN A 279 -3.72 38.41 16.86
C ASN A 279 -4.73 37.40 17.43
N LYS A 280 -5.00 37.41 18.74
CA LYS A 280 -5.92 36.45 19.38
C LYS A 280 -7.30 36.42 18.72
N ALA A 281 -7.89 37.59 18.42
CA ALA A 281 -9.21 37.65 17.77
C ALA A 281 -9.22 36.97 16.40
N ILE A 282 -8.13 37.13 15.62
CA ILE A 282 -7.97 36.52 14.30
C ILE A 282 -7.93 34.99 14.43
N VAL A 283 -7.14 34.47 15.37
CA VAL A 283 -7.00 33.02 15.61
C VAL A 283 -8.29 32.43 16.18
N LEU A 284 -8.97 33.12 17.10
CA LEU A 284 -10.24 32.63 17.65
C LEU A 284 -11.36 32.60 16.60
N ALA A 285 -11.28 33.37 15.52
CA ALA A 285 -12.23 33.34 14.41
C ALA A 285 -11.98 32.21 13.40
N THR A 286 -10.89 31.44 13.52
CA THR A 286 -10.58 30.31 12.63
C THR A 286 -11.37 29.04 12.99
N ASN A 287 -11.24 27.98 12.19
CA ASN A 287 -11.65 26.63 12.57
C ASN A 287 -10.43 25.76 12.94
N LYS A 288 -10.03 25.79 14.21
CA LYS A 288 -8.88 24.98 14.68
C LYS A 288 -9.11 23.47 14.57
N GLN A 289 -10.35 23.00 14.38
CA GLN A 289 -10.63 21.57 14.20
C GLN A 289 -9.94 21.01 12.96
N ASN A 290 -9.68 21.84 11.95
CA ASN A 290 -8.90 21.45 10.78
C ASN A 290 -7.48 20.98 11.16
N ALA A 291 -6.84 21.62 12.14
CA ALA A 291 -5.53 21.20 12.65
C ALA A 291 -5.64 19.99 13.60
N ILE A 292 -6.64 20.00 14.50
CA ILE A 292 -6.85 18.91 15.47
C ILE A 292 -7.15 17.58 14.76
N ALA A 293 -7.95 17.60 13.69
CA ALA A 293 -8.26 16.42 12.88
C ALA A 293 -7.01 15.77 12.23
N LYS A 294 -5.93 16.54 12.13
CA LYS A 294 -4.62 16.10 11.60
C LYS A 294 -3.65 15.72 12.73
N ASN A 295 -4.13 15.60 13.96
CA ASN A 295 -3.36 15.35 15.18
C ASN A 295 -2.33 16.44 15.52
N TRP A 296 -2.69 17.70 15.28
CA TRP A 296 -1.91 18.87 15.73
C TRP A 296 -2.50 19.52 16.97
N LYS A 297 -1.65 19.82 17.94
CA LYS A 297 -1.98 20.69 19.08
C LYS A 297 -1.87 22.15 18.66
N VAL A 298 -2.93 22.92 18.88
CA VAL A 298 -2.97 24.36 18.59
C VAL A 298 -2.80 25.11 19.91
N GLN A 299 -1.59 25.60 20.19
CA GLN A 299 -1.18 26.02 21.53
C GLN A 299 -0.62 27.43 21.59
N TYR A 300 -0.63 28.03 22.78
CA TYR A 300 0.17 29.21 23.08
C TYR A 300 1.64 28.83 23.18
N GLN A 301 2.53 29.65 22.61
CA GLN A 301 3.96 29.38 22.70
C GLN A 301 4.51 29.47 24.13
N SER A 302 4.05 30.42 24.95
CA SER A 302 4.65 30.67 26.27
C SER A 302 4.30 29.62 27.32
N THR A 303 3.08 29.07 27.27
CA THR A 303 2.57 28.13 28.28
C THR A 303 2.46 26.70 27.76
N SER A 304 2.55 26.48 26.45
CA SER A 304 2.26 25.17 25.82
C SER A 304 0.87 24.62 26.17
N THR A 305 -0.08 25.50 26.50
CA THR A 305 -1.49 25.16 26.73
C THR A 305 -2.28 25.37 25.46
N ASP A 306 -3.32 24.57 25.27
CA ASP A 306 -4.19 24.67 24.11
C ASP A 306 -4.91 26.03 24.07
N ILE A 307 -5.01 26.60 22.87
CA ILE A 307 -5.82 27.79 22.63
C ILE A 307 -7.29 27.43 22.86
N PRO A 308 -8.13 28.33 23.43
CA PRO A 308 -9.56 28.09 23.63
C PRO A 308 -10.34 27.69 22.37
N ALA A 309 -11.61 27.34 22.52
CA ALA A 309 -12.47 27.03 21.37
C ALA A 309 -12.49 28.21 20.37
N THR A 310 -12.48 27.88 19.08
CA THR A 310 -12.58 28.88 18.00
C THR A 310 -13.99 28.87 17.42
N THR A 311 -14.41 29.97 16.79
CA THR A 311 -15.80 30.18 16.32
C THR A 311 -15.98 30.00 14.82
N GLY A 312 -14.89 29.88 14.06
CA GLY A 312 -14.93 29.73 12.61
C GLY A 312 -15.49 28.39 12.16
N SER A 313 -16.21 28.41 11.05
CA SER A 313 -16.83 27.23 10.41
C SER A 313 -16.13 26.81 9.11
N TYR A 314 -15.02 27.46 8.74
CA TYR A 314 -14.28 27.13 7.53
C TYR A 314 -13.79 25.68 7.60
N VAL A 315 -14.31 24.82 6.74
CA VAL A 315 -13.82 23.45 6.59
C VAL A 315 -12.94 23.42 5.36
N CYS A 316 -11.78 22.78 5.46
CA CYS A 316 -10.87 22.64 4.33
C CYS A 316 -11.60 22.08 3.11
N SER A 317 -11.82 22.92 2.09
CA SER A 317 -12.31 22.50 0.79
C SER A 317 -11.27 21.61 0.13
N ASN A 318 -11.70 20.47 -0.39
CA ASN A 318 -10.88 19.43 -1.03
C ASN A 318 -9.79 19.99 -1.97
N SER A 319 -8.58 20.22 -1.45
CA SER A 319 -7.39 20.51 -2.24
C SER A 319 -6.15 19.92 -1.57
N GLY A 320 -5.91 18.64 -1.86
CA GLY A 320 -4.60 17.97 -1.91
C GLY A 320 -3.76 17.95 -0.63
N GLY A 321 -3.79 16.83 0.10
CA GLY A 321 -2.74 16.46 1.05
C GLY A 321 -3.14 16.28 2.53
N GLY A 322 -4.43 16.18 2.84
CA GLY A 322 -4.88 15.63 4.12
C GLY A 322 -5.50 14.25 3.92
N ASN A 323 -5.69 13.49 5.01
CA ASN A 323 -6.54 12.31 5.23
C ASN A 323 -7.96 12.41 4.61
N ASN A 324 -8.06 12.73 3.32
CA ASN A 324 -9.30 12.95 2.61
C ASN A 324 -9.74 11.59 2.08
N VAL A 325 -10.33 10.84 3.00
CA VAL A 325 -11.03 9.62 2.66
C VAL A 325 -12.26 10.04 1.88
N ASN A 326 -12.42 9.54 0.66
CA ASN A 326 -13.66 9.75 -0.11
C ASN A 326 -14.83 9.14 0.66
N MET A 327 -15.59 9.97 1.38
CA MET A 327 -16.72 9.53 2.21
C MET A 327 -17.97 9.19 1.38
N SER A 328 -17.99 9.53 0.09
CA SER A 328 -19.10 9.20 -0.82
C SER A 328 -18.97 7.80 -1.44
N SER A 329 -17.75 7.26 -1.46
CA SER A 329 -17.46 5.89 -1.88
C SER A 329 -17.26 5.02 -0.65
N TYR A 330 -18.13 4.02 -0.46
CA TYR A 330 -18.03 3.17 0.72
C TYR A 330 -18.61 1.76 0.54
N ILE A 331 -18.17 0.88 1.43
CA ILE A 331 -18.64 -0.50 1.57
C ILE A 331 -19.15 -0.67 3.00
N LYS A 332 -20.35 -1.22 3.16
CA LYS A 332 -21.00 -1.41 4.45
C LYS A 332 -21.07 -2.90 4.79
N LEU A 333 -20.74 -3.25 6.03
CA LEU A 333 -20.79 -4.60 6.58
C LEU A 333 -21.75 -4.64 7.77
N THR A 334 -22.56 -5.70 7.85
CA THR A 334 -23.29 -6.07 9.07
C THR A 334 -22.48 -7.10 9.82
N VAL A 335 -22.08 -6.75 11.04
CA VAL A 335 -21.13 -7.50 11.85
C VAL A 335 -21.69 -7.80 13.23
N LYS A 336 -21.14 -8.81 13.89
CA LYS A 336 -21.48 -9.09 15.29
C LYS A 336 -20.80 -8.07 16.21
N ASN A 337 -21.59 -7.28 16.93
CA ASN A 337 -21.09 -6.24 17.83
C ASN A 337 -20.09 -6.81 18.85
N GLY A 338 -18.94 -6.13 19.02
CA GLY A 338 -17.87 -6.48 19.94
C GLY A 338 -16.83 -7.46 19.38
N GLU A 339 -17.10 -8.13 18.27
CA GLU A 339 -16.21 -9.13 17.69
C GLU A 339 -15.10 -8.53 16.83
N LEU A 340 -14.04 -9.31 16.65
CA LEU A 340 -12.96 -8.98 15.72
C LEU A 340 -13.32 -9.43 14.30
N ILE A 341 -13.02 -8.55 13.34
CA ILE A 341 -13.10 -8.83 11.91
C ILE A 341 -11.77 -8.54 11.22
N LYS A 342 -11.48 -9.26 10.14
CA LYS A 342 -10.30 -9.12 9.29
C LYS A 342 -10.70 -8.44 7.98
N LEU A 343 -10.01 -7.37 7.64
CA LEU A 343 -10.24 -6.56 6.45
C LEU A 343 -8.94 -6.33 5.70
N ASP A 344 -9.00 -6.19 4.40
CA ASP A 344 -7.85 -5.89 3.54
C ASP A 344 -8.32 -5.06 2.33
N PHE A 345 -7.44 -4.21 1.82
CA PHE A 345 -7.79 -3.15 0.88
C PHE A 345 -6.72 -2.95 -0.20
N LYS A 346 -7.17 -2.53 -1.38
CA LYS A 346 -6.38 -2.04 -2.50
C LYS A 346 -7.07 -0.79 -3.06
N ALA A 347 -6.30 0.19 -3.52
CA ALA A 347 -6.80 1.48 -3.97
C ALA A 347 -6.32 1.85 -5.39
N THR A 348 -6.91 2.90 -5.97
CA THR A 348 -6.55 3.42 -7.31
C THR A 348 -5.16 4.05 -7.37
N ALA A 349 -4.66 4.58 -6.24
CA ALA A 349 -3.40 5.30 -6.16
C ALA A 349 -2.60 4.95 -4.90
N PRO A 350 -1.26 5.04 -4.92
CA PRO A 350 -0.46 4.90 -3.71
C PRO A 350 -0.81 6.00 -2.69
N ASN A 351 -0.73 5.67 -1.41
CA ASN A 351 -1.03 6.55 -0.29
C ASN A 351 -2.51 7.01 -0.23
N THR A 352 -3.45 6.20 -0.72
CA THR A 352 -4.89 6.46 -0.60
C THR A 352 -5.33 6.21 0.84
N HIS A 353 -6.17 7.09 1.40
CA HIS A 353 -6.66 6.94 2.76
C HIS A 353 -8.03 6.25 2.78
N VAL A 354 -8.14 5.18 3.57
CA VAL A 354 -9.38 4.43 3.81
C VAL A 354 -9.78 4.57 5.27
N LYS A 355 -11.02 4.96 5.54
CA LYS A 355 -11.55 5.10 6.91
C LYS A 355 -12.53 3.99 7.22
N ILE A 356 -12.28 3.27 8.30
CA ILE A 356 -13.21 2.29 8.85
C ILE A 356 -13.92 2.92 10.04
N LYS A 357 -15.24 2.87 10.03
CA LYS A 357 -16.12 3.43 11.06
C LYS A 357 -17.05 2.36 11.62
N SER A 358 -17.17 2.31 12.94
CA SER A 358 -18.14 1.48 13.67
C SER A 358 -18.60 2.22 14.92
N GLY A 359 -19.84 2.71 14.94
CA GLY A 359 -20.35 3.54 16.04
C GLY A 359 -19.52 4.83 16.23
N SER A 360 -18.93 4.98 17.42
CA SER A 360 -18.02 6.08 17.77
C SER A 360 -16.53 5.78 17.50
N HIS A 361 -16.20 4.56 17.03
CA HIS A 361 -14.84 4.18 16.69
C HIS A 361 -14.55 4.41 15.20
N ASP A 362 -13.64 5.33 14.92
CA ASP A 362 -13.17 5.64 13.56
C ASP A 362 -11.66 5.39 13.48
N THR A 363 -11.18 4.69 12.45
CA THR A 363 -9.76 4.44 12.20
C THR A 363 -9.45 4.67 10.74
N THR A 364 -8.36 5.37 10.43
CA THR A 364 -7.95 5.64 9.05
C THR A 364 -6.63 4.93 8.75
N PHE A 365 -6.55 4.28 7.59
CA PHE A 365 -5.42 3.51 7.10
C PHE A 365 -4.95 4.08 5.78
N THR A 366 -3.65 3.98 5.51
CA THR A 366 -3.07 4.29 4.21
C THR A 366 -2.96 3.00 3.41
N VAL A 367 -3.54 2.99 2.21
CA VAL A 367 -3.65 1.84 1.31
C VAL A 367 -2.95 2.18 0.00
N GLY A 368 -2.28 1.20 -0.58
CA GLY A 368 -1.58 1.31 -1.86
C GLY A 368 -2.37 0.75 -3.03
N THR A 369 -1.70 0.62 -4.17
CA THR A 369 -2.22 -0.06 -5.37
C THR A 369 -2.09 -1.58 -5.28
N ASP A 370 -1.47 -2.11 -4.23
CA ASP A 370 -1.34 -3.53 -3.95
C ASP A 370 -2.07 -3.88 -2.66
N TRP A 371 -2.44 -5.16 -2.50
CA TRP A 371 -2.97 -5.71 -1.25
C TRP A 371 -2.01 -5.46 -0.09
N LEU A 372 -2.53 -5.25 1.13
CA LEU A 372 -1.68 -4.99 2.28
C LEU A 372 -0.84 -6.23 2.62
N SER A 373 0.39 -6.00 3.11
CA SER A 373 1.27 -7.10 3.55
C SER A 373 0.70 -7.88 4.74
N SER A 374 -0.24 -7.29 5.49
CA SER A 374 -0.96 -7.93 6.57
C SER A 374 -2.40 -7.43 6.66
N LYS A 375 -3.35 -8.35 6.81
CA LYS A 375 -4.78 -8.03 7.02
C LYS A 375 -4.96 -7.14 8.26
N ILE A 376 -5.84 -6.15 8.16
CA ILE A 376 -6.26 -5.30 9.27
C ILE A 376 -7.20 -6.11 10.16
N THR A 377 -6.89 -6.19 11.45
CA THR A 377 -7.82 -6.73 12.45
C THR A 377 -8.53 -5.57 13.14
N TYR A 378 -9.86 -5.51 13.02
CA TYR A 378 -10.69 -4.42 13.51
C TYR A 378 -11.74 -4.95 14.49
N ARG A 379 -11.92 -4.29 15.64
CA ARG A 379 -12.98 -4.64 16.60
C ARG A 379 -14.22 -3.82 16.29
N ALA A 380 -15.30 -4.50 15.93
CA ALA A 380 -16.59 -3.86 15.71
C ALA A 380 -17.12 -3.27 17.02
N ALA A 381 -17.32 -1.96 17.08
CA ALA A 381 -17.90 -1.28 18.23
C ALA A 381 -19.43 -1.14 18.12
N ASN A 382 -19.99 -1.53 16.97
CA ASN A 382 -21.42 -1.64 16.73
C ASN A 382 -21.72 -2.81 15.78
N ASP A 383 -22.99 -3.08 15.51
CA ASP A 383 -23.50 -4.06 14.55
C ASP A 383 -23.26 -3.71 13.07
N THR A 384 -22.71 -2.51 12.80
CA THR A 384 -22.33 -2.04 11.48
C THR A 384 -20.88 -1.58 11.46
N VAL A 385 -20.17 -1.93 10.39
CA VAL A 385 -18.87 -1.36 10.02
C VAL A 385 -18.97 -0.79 8.61
N THR A 386 -18.49 0.43 8.40
CA THR A 386 -18.44 1.05 7.07
C THR A 386 -16.99 1.41 6.74
N ALA A 387 -16.50 0.95 5.59
CA ALA A 387 -15.21 1.33 5.04
C ALA A 387 -15.41 2.37 3.93
N TYR A 388 -14.86 3.57 4.12
CA TYR A 388 -14.92 4.69 3.19
C TYR A 388 -13.58 4.84 2.46
N GLY A 389 -13.61 5.26 1.20
CA GLY A 389 -12.42 5.59 0.41
C GLY A 389 -12.52 5.17 -1.05
N ASP A 390 -11.53 5.56 -1.84
CA ASP A 390 -11.38 5.19 -3.25
C ASP A 390 -10.79 3.76 -3.37
N ILE A 391 -11.57 2.79 -2.91
CA ILE A 391 -11.23 1.36 -2.86
C ILE A 391 -11.48 0.74 -4.23
N THR A 392 -10.51 -0.02 -4.74
CA THR A 392 -10.59 -0.82 -5.98
C THR A 392 -10.54 -2.32 -5.70
N GLY A 393 -9.96 -2.73 -4.58
CA GLY A 393 -10.02 -4.11 -4.10
C GLY A 393 -10.41 -4.15 -2.63
N PHE A 394 -11.40 -4.98 -2.29
CA PHE A 394 -11.87 -5.15 -0.92
C PHE A 394 -11.91 -6.63 -0.54
N SER A 395 -11.35 -6.96 0.63
CA SER A 395 -11.39 -8.31 1.16
C SER A 395 -11.86 -8.31 2.61
N CYS A 396 -12.98 -8.98 2.88
CA CYS A 396 -13.48 -9.28 4.22
C CYS A 396 -13.54 -10.77 4.52
N LYS A 397 -12.76 -11.60 3.83
CA LYS A 397 -12.80 -13.06 3.97
C LYS A 397 -12.36 -13.61 5.33
N GLU A 398 -12.83 -14.81 5.64
CA GLU A 398 -12.46 -15.63 6.80
C GLU A 398 -12.86 -15.04 8.16
N ASN A 399 -14.04 -14.41 8.22
CA ASN A 399 -14.64 -13.91 9.46
C ASN A 399 -15.77 -14.79 9.99
N GLY A 400 -16.18 -15.82 9.25
CA GLY A 400 -17.16 -16.81 9.70
C GLY A 400 -18.48 -16.16 10.08
N ALA A 401 -18.98 -16.46 11.29
CA ALA A 401 -20.26 -15.93 11.77
C ALA A 401 -20.22 -14.43 12.14
N ASN A 402 -19.05 -13.79 12.11
CA ASN A 402 -18.90 -12.40 12.53
C ASN A 402 -19.36 -11.39 11.46
N ILE A 403 -19.44 -11.79 10.19
CA ILE A 403 -19.98 -10.97 9.09
C ILE A 403 -21.20 -11.69 8.50
N THR A 404 -22.34 -11.01 8.46
CA THR A 404 -23.64 -11.60 8.06
C THR A 404 -24.31 -10.91 6.87
N ALA A 405 -23.87 -9.70 6.53
CA ALA A 405 -24.26 -9.01 5.31
C ALA A 405 -23.13 -8.09 4.83
N LEU A 406 -23.09 -7.87 3.53
CA LEU A 406 -22.14 -7.00 2.84
C LEU A 406 -22.88 -6.22 1.76
N ASP A 407 -22.69 -4.91 1.75
CA ASP A 407 -23.26 -3.98 0.77
C ASP A 407 -22.14 -3.13 0.16
N PRO A 408 -21.66 -3.50 -1.04
CA PRO A 408 -20.64 -2.77 -1.80
C PRO A 408 -21.23 -1.74 -2.78
N SER A 409 -22.56 -1.51 -2.77
CA SER A 409 -23.27 -0.77 -3.83
C SER A 409 -22.81 0.68 -4.01
N HIS A 410 -22.24 1.29 -2.97
CA HIS A 410 -21.77 2.67 -2.99
C HIS A 410 -20.28 2.79 -3.35
N ASN A 411 -19.59 1.68 -3.63
CA ASN A 411 -18.21 1.68 -4.12
C ASN A 411 -18.16 1.20 -5.57
N ILE A 412 -18.62 2.07 -6.48
CA ILE A 412 -18.73 1.78 -7.92
C ILE A 412 -17.38 1.51 -8.62
N GLY A 413 -16.27 1.89 -7.99
CA GLY A 413 -14.90 1.68 -8.49
C GLY A 413 -14.31 0.30 -8.18
N LEU A 414 -15.07 -0.61 -7.56
CA LEU A 414 -14.58 -1.92 -7.13
C LEU A 414 -14.31 -2.85 -8.33
N THR A 415 -13.10 -3.40 -8.37
CA THR A 415 -12.60 -4.33 -9.39
C THR A 415 -12.35 -5.74 -8.84
N GLU A 416 -12.01 -5.86 -7.55
CA GLU A 416 -11.74 -7.13 -6.88
C GLU A 416 -12.52 -7.21 -5.56
N LEU A 417 -13.32 -8.27 -5.37
CA LEU A 417 -14.08 -8.48 -4.13
C LEU A 417 -13.88 -9.91 -3.58
N TYR A 418 -13.38 -10.01 -2.34
CA TYR A 418 -13.24 -11.27 -1.61
C TYR A 418 -14.05 -11.23 -0.31
N CYS A 419 -15.14 -11.96 -0.26
CA CYS A 419 -16.00 -12.08 0.92
C CYS A 419 -16.27 -13.55 1.27
N ASN A 420 -15.29 -14.43 1.06
CA ASN A 420 -15.44 -15.87 1.26
C ASN A 420 -15.23 -16.33 2.71
N LYS A 421 -15.81 -17.48 3.08
CA LYS A 421 -15.77 -18.04 4.45
C LYS A 421 -16.37 -17.11 5.52
N ASP A 422 -17.50 -16.50 5.17
CA ASP A 422 -18.30 -15.64 6.05
C ASP A 422 -19.70 -16.26 6.28
N SER A 423 -20.68 -15.49 6.77
CA SER A 423 -22.07 -15.93 6.95
C SER A 423 -23.06 -15.04 6.20
N ILE A 424 -22.65 -14.53 5.04
CA ILE A 424 -23.44 -13.63 4.20
C ILE A 424 -24.60 -14.41 3.56
N ARG A 425 -25.81 -13.85 3.65
CA ARG A 425 -27.04 -14.44 3.08
C ARG A 425 -27.45 -13.84 1.74
N THR A 426 -27.15 -12.57 1.54
CA THR A 426 -27.48 -11.81 0.33
C THR A 426 -26.30 -10.92 -0.04
N LEU A 427 -25.99 -10.85 -1.33
CA LEU A 427 -24.94 -10.01 -1.87
C LEU A 427 -25.47 -9.34 -3.14
N ASP A 428 -25.52 -8.02 -3.13
CA ASP A 428 -25.87 -7.20 -4.30
C ASP A 428 -24.61 -6.54 -4.84
N VAL A 429 -24.22 -6.91 -6.06
CA VAL A 429 -23.06 -6.38 -6.79
C VAL A 429 -23.48 -5.63 -8.06
N SER A 430 -24.77 -5.31 -8.21
CA SER A 430 -25.33 -4.71 -9.43
C SER A 430 -24.74 -3.34 -9.77
N GLN A 431 -24.28 -2.59 -8.77
CA GLN A 431 -23.64 -1.27 -8.95
C GLN A 431 -22.12 -1.36 -9.22
N ASN A 432 -21.51 -2.53 -9.07
CA ASN A 432 -20.07 -2.72 -9.24
C ASN A 432 -19.74 -3.18 -10.67
N ALA A 433 -20.11 -2.37 -11.67
CA ALA A 433 -19.99 -2.73 -13.09
C ALA A 433 -18.52 -2.99 -13.55
N LEU A 434 -17.55 -2.49 -12.80
CA LEU A 434 -16.11 -2.67 -13.05
C LEU A 434 -15.51 -3.93 -12.40
N LEU A 435 -16.33 -4.77 -11.77
CA LEU A 435 -15.85 -5.96 -11.07
C LEU A 435 -15.28 -6.99 -12.06
N GLU A 436 -14.01 -7.35 -11.88
CA GLU A 436 -13.26 -8.33 -12.68
C GLU A 436 -13.10 -9.66 -11.93
N TYR A 437 -12.98 -9.60 -10.60
CA TYR A 437 -12.80 -10.76 -9.74
C TYR A 437 -13.80 -10.76 -8.57
N LEU A 438 -14.56 -11.85 -8.43
CA LEU A 438 -15.47 -12.07 -7.30
C LEU A 438 -15.26 -13.44 -6.66
N ASP A 439 -14.89 -13.46 -5.38
CA ASP A 439 -14.94 -14.66 -4.53
C ASP A 439 -15.89 -14.45 -3.35
N CYS A 440 -17.07 -15.06 -3.45
CA CYS A 440 -18.11 -15.10 -2.42
C CYS A 440 -18.38 -16.53 -1.93
N SER A 441 -17.39 -17.41 -2.07
CA SER A 441 -17.50 -18.83 -1.69
C SER A 441 -17.65 -19.06 -0.18
N GLU A 442 -18.13 -20.24 0.21
CA GLU A 442 -18.28 -20.66 1.63
C GLU A 442 -19.12 -19.66 2.44
N ASN A 443 -20.31 -19.33 1.93
CA ASN A 443 -21.29 -18.43 2.55
C ASN A 443 -22.68 -19.12 2.64
N ARG A 444 -23.75 -18.33 2.77
CA ARG A 444 -25.13 -18.81 2.84
C ARG A 444 -26.02 -18.14 1.77
N LEU A 445 -25.43 -17.81 0.61
CA LEU A 445 -26.15 -17.16 -0.48
C LEU A 445 -27.19 -18.11 -1.08
N SER A 446 -28.45 -17.68 -1.13
CA SER A 446 -29.53 -18.40 -1.83
C SER A 446 -29.70 -17.97 -3.29
N GLY A 447 -29.21 -16.78 -3.63
CA GLY A 447 -29.17 -16.23 -4.98
C GLY A 447 -27.97 -15.31 -5.16
N LEU A 448 -27.54 -15.15 -6.40
CA LEU A 448 -26.44 -14.28 -6.81
C LEU A 448 -26.73 -13.76 -8.22
N ASP A 449 -26.90 -12.46 -8.36
CA ASP A 449 -27.04 -11.78 -9.65
C ASP A 449 -25.72 -11.11 -10.01
N VAL A 450 -25.12 -11.57 -11.12
CA VAL A 450 -23.86 -11.03 -11.68
C VAL A 450 -24.06 -10.43 -13.08
N THR A 451 -25.31 -10.23 -13.51
CA THR A 451 -25.64 -9.84 -14.88
C THR A 451 -25.13 -8.45 -15.27
N GLN A 452 -24.91 -7.57 -14.29
CA GLN A 452 -24.34 -6.23 -14.48
C GLN A 452 -22.80 -6.22 -14.48
N ASN A 453 -22.15 -7.27 -13.98
CA ASN A 453 -20.69 -7.35 -13.83
C ASN A 453 -20.06 -7.94 -15.10
N THR A 454 -20.30 -7.27 -16.23
CA THR A 454 -19.90 -7.75 -17.57
C THR A 454 -18.38 -7.92 -17.76
N GLN A 455 -17.59 -7.29 -16.89
CA GLN A 455 -16.12 -7.35 -16.87
C GLN A 455 -15.55 -8.56 -16.10
N LEU A 456 -16.39 -9.38 -15.44
CA LEU A 456 -15.92 -10.52 -14.65
C LEU A 456 -15.11 -11.52 -15.48
N THR A 457 -13.87 -11.78 -15.05
CA THR A 457 -13.00 -12.82 -15.59
C THR A 457 -12.94 -14.06 -14.68
N ASN A 458 -13.17 -13.88 -13.38
CA ASN A 458 -13.11 -14.94 -12.37
C ASN A 458 -14.29 -14.85 -11.40
N LEU A 459 -15.03 -15.95 -11.27
CA LEU A 459 -16.16 -16.05 -10.34
C LEU A 459 -16.07 -17.32 -9.50
N TYR A 460 -15.94 -17.15 -8.18
CA TYR A 460 -15.97 -18.21 -7.19
C TYR A 460 -17.16 -18.03 -6.25
N CYS A 461 -18.15 -18.90 -6.38
CA CYS A 461 -19.38 -18.89 -5.56
C CYS A 461 -19.68 -20.27 -4.96
N PHE A 462 -18.67 -21.12 -4.85
CA PHE A 462 -18.81 -22.49 -4.34
C PHE A 462 -19.17 -22.55 -2.83
N PHE A 463 -19.71 -23.68 -2.36
CA PHE A 463 -20.22 -23.86 -0.99
C PHE A 463 -21.20 -22.75 -0.58
N ASN A 464 -22.29 -22.63 -1.34
CA ASN A 464 -23.43 -21.74 -1.07
C ASN A 464 -24.74 -22.55 -1.19
N GLN A 465 -25.88 -21.87 -1.31
CA GLN A 465 -27.22 -22.45 -1.44
C GLN A 465 -27.90 -22.03 -2.75
N LEU A 466 -27.11 -21.69 -3.79
CA LEU A 466 -27.62 -21.19 -5.06
C LEU A 466 -28.45 -22.25 -5.77
N THR A 467 -29.65 -21.89 -6.21
CA THR A 467 -30.54 -22.77 -7.00
C THR A 467 -30.49 -22.46 -8.50
N ALA A 468 -30.10 -21.24 -8.85
CA ALA A 468 -29.85 -20.78 -10.20
C ALA A 468 -28.63 -19.84 -10.22
N LEU A 469 -27.97 -19.76 -11.36
CA LEU A 469 -26.85 -18.86 -11.61
C LEU A 469 -26.85 -18.47 -13.09
N ASP A 470 -27.10 -17.20 -13.39
CA ASP A 470 -27.02 -16.66 -14.74
C ASP A 470 -25.66 -15.97 -14.94
N VAL A 471 -24.84 -16.57 -15.82
CA VAL A 471 -23.52 -16.03 -16.21
C VAL A 471 -23.47 -15.59 -17.68
N THR A 472 -24.63 -15.49 -18.33
CA THR A 472 -24.71 -15.26 -19.79
C THR A 472 -24.23 -13.89 -20.22
N LYS A 473 -24.17 -12.92 -19.30
CA LYS A 473 -23.65 -11.57 -19.52
C LYS A 473 -22.15 -11.44 -19.23
N ASN A 474 -21.56 -12.39 -18.53
CA ASN A 474 -20.15 -12.35 -18.11
C ASN A 474 -19.27 -12.99 -19.20
N THR A 475 -19.30 -12.45 -20.41
CA THR A 475 -18.65 -13.04 -21.60
C THR A 475 -17.13 -13.11 -21.50
N ALA A 476 -16.52 -12.34 -20.60
CA ALA A 476 -15.10 -12.34 -20.31
C ALA A 476 -14.65 -13.45 -19.33
N LEU A 477 -15.57 -14.25 -18.78
CA LEU A 477 -15.22 -15.29 -17.80
C LEU A 477 -14.22 -16.31 -18.36
N THR A 478 -13.09 -16.44 -17.65
CA THR A 478 -12.04 -17.43 -17.89
C THR A 478 -12.07 -18.54 -16.85
N GLU A 479 -12.59 -18.27 -15.65
CA GLU A 479 -12.72 -19.26 -14.59
C GLU A 479 -14.05 -19.10 -13.83
N LEU A 480 -14.77 -20.21 -13.71
CA LEU A 480 -16.03 -20.30 -12.97
C LEU A 480 -15.99 -21.48 -12.00
N SER A 481 -16.15 -21.20 -10.72
CA SER A 481 -16.29 -22.21 -9.66
C SER A 481 -17.59 -22.02 -8.89
N CYS A 482 -18.61 -22.81 -9.23
CA CYS A 482 -19.94 -22.80 -8.63
C CYS A 482 -20.25 -24.11 -7.87
N SER A 483 -19.21 -24.85 -7.47
CA SER A 483 -19.38 -26.16 -6.85
C SER A 483 -20.09 -26.16 -5.51
N SER A 484 -20.66 -27.29 -5.09
CA SER A 484 -21.33 -27.42 -3.78
C SER A 484 -22.47 -26.39 -3.63
N ASN A 485 -23.38 -26.39 -4.59
CA ASN A 485 -24.59 -25.57 -4.61
C ASN A 485 -25.80 -26.48 -4.93
N GLN A 486 -26.94 -25.90 -5.32
CA GLN A 486 -28.16 -26.63 -5.65
C GLN A 486 -28.62 -26.40 -7.10
N LEU A 487 -27.68 -26.08 -8.01
CA LEU A 487 -27.98 -25.76 -9.40
C LEU A 487 -28.54 -26.99 -10.13
N SER A 488 -29.71 -26.85 -10.73
CA SER A 488 -30.33 -27.88 -11.59
C SER A 488 -29.99 -27.71 -13.07
N SER A 489 -29.58 -26.50 -13.47
CA SER A 489 -29.10 -26.16 -14.81
C SER A 489 -28.02 -25.09 -14.72
N LEU A 490 -27.18 -25.01 -15.76
CA LEU A 490 -26.14 -24.00 -15.88
C LEU A 490 -25.91 -23.71 -17.37
N ASP A 491 -26.25 -22.50 -17.82
CA ASP A 491 -25.97 -22.04 -19.17
C ASP A 491 -24.65 -21.27 -19.20
N ILE A 492 -23.65 -21.86 -19.87
CA ILE A 492 -22.33 -21.26 -20.10
C ILE A 492 -22.05 -20.99 -21.59
N SER A 493 -23.09 -20.99 -22.41
CA SER A 493 -22.97 -20.88 -23.88
C SER A 493 -22.34 -19.57 -24.34
N LYS A 494 -22.38 -18.53 -23.50
CA LYS A 494 -21.81 -17.20 -23.75
C LYS A 494 -20.39 -17.01 -23.20
N ASN A 495 -19.92 -17.91 -22.33
CA ASN A 495 -18.61 -17.80 -21.70
C ASN A 495 -17.54 -18.50 -22.57
N THR A 496 -17.37 -18.03 -23.80
CA THR A 496 -16.49 -18.68 -24.80
C THR A 496 -15.00 -18.61 -24.44
N GLU A 497 -14.63 -17.72 -23.51
CA GLU A 497 -13.28 -17.55 -22.97
C GLU A 497 -12.95 -18.52 -21.82
N LEU A 498 -13.91 -19.34 -21.38
CA LEU A 498 -13.77 -20.19 -20.20
C LEU A 498 -12.65 -21.23 -20.38
N LEU A 499 -11.69 -21.21 -19.45
CA LEU A 499 -10.56 -22.12 -19.36
C LEU A 499 -10.78 -23.20 -18.29
N ILE A 500 -11.41 -22.83 -17.18
CA ILE A 500 -11.63 -23.70 -16.02
C ILE A 500 -13.09 -23.60 -15.60
N LEU A 501 -13.74 -24.76 -15.50
CA LEU A 501 -15.10 -24.89 -14.95
C LEU A 501 -15.09 -25.89 -13.80
N ASN A 502 -15.51 -25.42 -12.62
CA ASN A 502 -15.81 -26.28 -11.49
C ASN A 502 -17.28 -26.16 -11.11
N CYS A 503 -18.06 -27.17 -11.48
CA CYS A 503 -19.49 -27.28 -11.22
C CYS A 503 -19.84 -28.52 -10.39
N LYS A 504 -18.85 -29.13 -9.70
CA LYS A 504 -19.06 -30.34 -8.90
C LYS A 504 -20.13 -30.15 -7.82
N ASP A 505 -20.65 -31.24 -7.29
CA ASP A 505 -21.54 -31.25 -6.12
C ASP A 505 -22.74 -30.30 -6.30
N ASN A 506 -23.48 -30.47 -7.40
CA ASN A 506 -24.70 -29.74 -7.75
C ASN A 506 -25.81 -30.75 -8.13
N LYS A 507 -26.91 -30.29 -8.73
CA LYS A 507 -28.04 -31.13 -9.16
C LYS A 507 -28.17 -31.17 -10.70
N LEU A 508 -27.08 -30.93 -11.43
CA LEU A 508 -27.09 -30.90 -12.89
C LEU A 508 -27.38 -32.28 -13.47
N THR A 509 -28.24 -32.34 -14.47
CA THR A 509 -28.57 -33.58 -15.22
C THR A 509 -27.99 -33.58 -16.64
N SER A 510 -27.61 -32.40 -17.14
CA SER A 510 -26.95 -32.17 -18.42
C SER A 510 -26.03 -30.96 -18.32
N LEU A 511 -24.98 -30.90 -19.14
CA LEU A 511 -24.09 -29.74 -19.25
C LEU A 511 -23.63 -29.63 -20.71
N ASP A 512 -23.99 -28.54 -21.37
CA ASP A 512 -23.49 -28.23 -22.72
C ASP A 512 -22.25 -27.35 -22.61
N ILE A 513 -21.11 -27.90 -23.03
CA ILE A 513 -19.81 -27.20 -23.08
C ILE A 513 -19.35 -26.94 -24.53
N SER A 514 -20.22 -27.15 -25.52
CA SER A 514 -19.87 -27.11 -26.95
C SER A 514 -19.35 -25.75 -27.43
N LYS A 515 -19.72 -24.67 -26.73
CA LYS A 515 -19.26 -23.30 -27.03
C LYS A 515 -17.99 -22.90 -26.30
N ASN A 516 -17.58 -23.65 -25.27
CA ASN A 516 -16.42 -23.32 -24.43
C ASN A 516 -15.14 -23.91 -25.02
N THR A 517 -14.81 -23.54 -26.26
CA THR A 517 -13.73 -24.16 -27.05
C THR A 517 -12.32 -23.98 -26.45
N LYS A 518 -12.17 -23.08 -25.47
CA LYS A 518 -10.91 -22.81 -24.78
C LYS A 518 -10.73 -23.64 -23.49
N LEU A 519 -11.73 -24.43 -23.09
CA LEU A 519 -11.72 -25.19 -21.84
C LEU A 519 -10.49 -26.11 -21.75
N LYS A 520 -9.88 -26.11 -20.57
CA LYS A 520 -8.70 -26.92 -20.21
C LYS A 520 -9.02 -27.88 -19.06
N MET A 521 -9.89 -27.47 -18.15
CA MET A 521 -10.16 -28.20 -16.91
C MET A 521 -11.64 -28.19 -16.56
N LEU A 522 -12.21 -29.36 -16.29
CA LEU A 522 -13.61 -29.54 -15.92
C LEU A 522 -13.73 -30.44 -14.67
N TYR A 523 -14.26 -29.88 -13.59
CA TYR A 523 -14.71 -30.64 -12.41
C TYR A 523 -16.23 -30.71 -12.42
N CYS A 524 -16.79 -31.91 -12.56
CA CYS A 524 -18.23 -32.10 -12.69
C CYS A 524 -18.78 -33.28 -11.86
N SER A 525 -17.96 -33.89 -11.00
CA SER A 525 -18.38 -34.95 -10.07
C SER A 525 -19.50 -34.55 -9.13
N GLY A 526 -20.20 -35.51 -8.53
CA GLY A 526 -21.26 -35.23 -7.53
C GLY A 526 -22.49 -34.51 -8.10
N ASN A 527 -22.72 -34.61 -9.40
CA ASN A 527 -23.96 -34.18 -10.07
C ASN A 527 -24.85 -35.40 -10.40
N ASN A 528 -26.06 -35.14 -10.90
CA ASN A 528 -27.04 -36.15 -11.29
C ASN A 528 -26.92 -36.52 -12.78
N PHE A 529 -25.70 -36.61 -13.30
CA PHE A 529 -25.48 -36.99 -14.69
C PHE A 529 -25.74 -38.48 -14.90
N SER A 530 -26.56 -38.80 -15.90
CA SER A 530 -26.65 -40.16 -16.43
C SER A 530 -25.38 -40.51 -17.23
N THR A 531 -25.15 -41.79 -17.49
CA THR A 531 -24.07 -42.24 -18.39
C THR A 531 -24.14 -41.55 -19.75
N GLN A 532 -25.35 -41.38 -20.31
CA GLN A 532 -25.55 -40.67 -21.58
C GLN A 532 -25.13 -39.20 -21.50
N ALA A 533 -25.50 -38.50 -20.42
CA ALA A 533 -25.14 -37.10 -20.26
C ALA A 533 -23.62 -36.90 -20.16
N LEU A 534 -22.92 -37.82 -19.51
CA LEU A 534 -21.45 -37.81 -19.44
C LEU A 534 -20.80 -38.11 -20.80
N ASP A 535 -21.36 -39.05 -21.54
CA ASP A 535 -20.96 -39.33 -22.92
C ASP A 535 -21.16 -38.11 -23.83
N ASP A 536 -22.28 -37.39 -23.69
CA ASP A 536 -22.55 -36.14 -24.42
C ASP A 536 -21.56 -35.03 -24.03
N ILE A 537 -21.20 -34.93 -22.73
CA ILE A 537 -20.14 -34.03 -22.26
C ILE A 537 -18.81 -34.39 -22.93
N TYR A 538 -18.42 -35.67 -22.99
CA TYR A 538 -17.21 -36.11 -23.68
C TYR A 538 -17.22 -35.75 -25.17
N CYS A 539 -18.39 -35.84 -25.81
CA CYS A 539 -18.57 -35.41 -27.19
C CYS A 539 -18.49 -33.89 -27.38
N ALA A 540 -18.91 -33.11 -26.38
CA ALA A 540 -18.84 -31.66 -26.42
C ALA A 540 -17.45 -31.11 -26.05
N LEU A 541 -16.56 -31.91 -25.45
CA LEU A 541 -15.20 -31.49 -25.10
C LEU A 541 -14.45 -30.89 -26.31
N PRO A 542 -13.70 -29.78 -26.14
CA PRO A 542 -12.86 -29.21 -27.19
C PRO A 542 -11.81 -30.20 -27.72
N ASP A 543 -11.52 -30.17 -29.02
CA ASP A 543 -10.37 -30.90 -29.57
C ASP A 543 -9.05 -30.20 -29.17
N LYS A 544 -8.20 -30.92 -28.42
CA LYS A 544 -6.91 -30.45 -27.93
C LYS A 544 -5.72 -31.20 -28.52
N LYS A 545 -5.90 -31.90 -29.65
CA LYS A 545 -4.77 -32.52 -30.37
C LYS A 545 -3.70 -31.46 -30.70
N GLY A 546 -2.43 -31.80 -30.43
CA GLY A 546 -1.30 -30.88 -30.62
C GLY A 546 -1.19 -29.74 -29.61
N LYS A 547 -1.99 -29.75 -28.53
CA LYS A 547 -1.94 -28.81 -27.41
C LYS A 547 -1.71 -29.57 -26.09
N GLU A 548 -1.52 -28.83 -24.99
CA GLU A 548 -1.55 -29.42 -23.65
C GLU A 548 -2.85 -30.19 -23.41
N ASN A 549 -2.74 -31.33 -22.72
CA ASN A 549 -3.87 -32.20 -22.43
C ASN A 549 -4.93 -31.46 -21.61
N GLY A 550 -6.20 -31.63 -21.99
CA GLY A 550 -7.31 -31.24 -21.12
C GLY A 550 -7.48 -32.25 -19.99
N VAL A 551 -8.12 -31.84 -18.89
CA VAL A 551 -8.41 -32.74 -17.76
C VAL A 551 -9.87 -32.62 -17.36
N ILE A 552 -10.56 -33.75 -17.28
CA ILE A 552 -11.91 -33.86 -16.74
C ILE A 552 -11.92 -34.77 -15.52
N HIS A 553 -12.56 -34.30 -14.44
CA HIS A 553 -12.76 -35.01 -13.19
C HIS A 553 -14.26 -35.30 -12.97
N PRO A 554 -14.78 -36.39 -13.56
CA PRO A 554 -16.20 -36.72 -13.50
C PRO A 554 -16.61 -37.45 -12.22
N VAL A 555 -15.66 -37.96 -11.44
CA VAL A 555 -15.86 -38.55 -10.10
C VAL A 555 -14.67 -38.24 -9.19
N LYS A 556 -14.89 -38.26 -7.87
CA LYS A 556 -13.85 -37.92 -6.89
C LYS A 556 -12.76 -39.00 -6.78
N ASN A 557 -13.18 -40.27 -6.64
CA ASN A 557 -12.33 -41.44 -6.45
C ASN A 557 -13.10 -42.73 -6.83
N SER A 558 -12.46 -43.89 -6.70
CA SER A 558 -13.07 -45.19 -7.03
C SER A 558 -14.22 -45.62 -6.11
N SER A 559 -14.39 -44.98 -4.96
CA SER A 559 -15.49 -45.22 -4.01
C SER A 559 -16.65 -44.23 -4.18
N ASP A 560 -16.59 -43.34 -5.17
CA ASP A 560 -17.66 -42.38 -5.47
C ASP A 560 -18.95 -43.11 -5.87
N PRO A 561 -20.15 -42.74 -5.35
CA PRO A 561 -21.41 -43.38 -5.72
C PRO A 561 -21.68 -43.41 -7.23
N ASN A 562 -21.16 -42.43 -7.98
CA ASN A 562 -21.34 -42.33 -9.42
C ASN A 562 -20.23 -43.03 -10.22
N HIS A 563 -19.30 -43.74 -9.56
CA HIS A 563 -18.18 -44.40 -10.24
C HIS A 563 -18.64 -45.45 -11.26
N ALA A 564 -19.67 -46.25 -10.96
CA ALA A 564 -20.26 -47.20 -11.90
C ALA A 564 -20.82 -46.51 -13.15
N THR A 565 -21.45 -45.35 -12.98
CA THR A 565 -21.96 -44.51 -14.08
C THR A 565 -20.84 -44.07 -15.01
N ILE A 566 -19.67 -43.70 -14.47
CA ILE A 566 -18.48 -43.35 -15.26
C ILE A 566 -17.89 -44.56 -15.95
N LEU A 567 -17.77 -45.71 -15.27
CA LEU A 567 -17.26 -46.93 -15.89
C LEU A 567 -18.14 -47.41 -17.05
N ALA A 568 -19.43 -47.08 -17.04
CA ALA A 568 -20.32 -47.34 -18.16
C ALA A 568 -20.15 -46.36 -19.34
N THR A 569 -19.45 -45.24 -19.21
CA THR A 569 -19.25 -44.29 -20.35
C THR A 569 -18.31 -44.83 -21.43
N ASN A 570 -18.17 -44.13 -22.56
CA ASN A 570 -17.07 -44.33 -23.51
C ASN A 570 -16.02 -43.21 -23.35
N LYS A 571 -15.08 -43.38 -22.42
CA LYS A 571 -14.02 -42.38 -22.19
C LYS A 571 -13.13 -42.13 -23.42
N THR A 572 -13.14 -43.04 -24.40
CA THR A 572 -12.36 -42.88 -25.64
C THR A 572 -12.76 -41.62 -26.40
N ASN A 573 -14.03 -41.20 -26.30
CA ASN A 573 -14.51 -39.95 -26.88
C ASN A 573 -13.73 -38.72 -26.36
N ALA A 574 -13.40 -38.71 -25.06
CA ALA A 574 -12.60 -37.66 -24.44
C ALA A 574 -11.10 -37.84 -24.77
N THR A 575 -10.55 -39.05 -24.63
CA THR A 575 -9.11 -39.28 -24.86
C THR A 575 -8.71 -39.08 -26.32
N ALA A 576 -9.59 -39.39 -27.28
CA ALA A 576 -9.38 -39.11 -28.70
C ALA A 576 -9.25 -37.61 -28.99
N LYS A 577 -9.81 -36.74 -28.13
CA LYS A 577 -9.69 -35.28 -28.20
C LYS A 577 -8.54 -34.74 -27.35
N ASN A 578 -7.63 -35.60 -26.91
CA ASN A 578 -6.49 -35.27 -26.05
C ASN A 578 -6.90 -34.79 -24.64
N TRP A 579 -7.97 -35.37 -24.07
CA TRP A 579 -8.37 -35.17 -22.68
C TRP A 579 -8.02 -36.36 -21.80
N LYS A 580 -7.59 -36.08 -20.57
CA LYS A 580 -7.40 -37.08 -19.52
C LYS A 580 -8.65 -37.14 -18.64
N VAL A 581 -9.17 -38.34 -18.45
CA VAL A 581 -10.30 -38.62 -17.57
C VAL A 581 -9.76 -39.17 -16.26
N ARG A 582 -9.83 -38.38 -15.19
CA ARG A 582 -9.07 -38.61 -13.95
C ARG A 582 -9.89 -38.49 -12.68
N TYR A 583 -9.44 -39.16 -11.63
CA TYR A 583 -9.85 -38.88 -10.25
C TYR A 583 -9.19 -37.59 -9.74
N TYR A 584 -9.53 -37.17 -8.52
CA TYR A 584 -8.98 -35.95 -7.92
C TYR A 584 -7.51 -36.07 -7.48
N ASP A 585 -7.01 -37.29 -7.32
CA ASP A 585 -5.60 -37.58 -7.02
C ASP A 585 -4.74 -37.67 -8.29
N ASP A 586 -5.26 -37.19 -9.42
CA ASP A 586 -4.66 -37.18 -10.75
C ASP A 586 -4.38 -38.57 -11.36
N THR A 587 -4.87 -39.64 -10.74
CA THR A 587 -4.81 -40.97 -11.34
C THR A 587 -5.88 -41.12 -12.43
N ASP A 588 -5.52 -41.80 -13.52
CA ASP A 588 -6.42 -42.02 -14.64
C ASP A 588 -7.52 -43.01 -14.25
N ILE A 589 -8.76 -42.71 -14.63
CA ILE A 589 -9.87 -43.64 -14.45
C ILE A 589 -9.60 -44.89 -15.31
N PRO A 590 -9.87 -46.12 -14.81
CA PRO A 590 -9.69 -47.36 -15.56
C PRO A 590 -10.43 -47.40 -16.90
N ALA A 591 -10.22 -48.45 -17.69
CA ALA A 591 -10.98 -48.64 -18.92
C ALA A 591 -12.50 -48.61 -18.63
N THR A 592 -13.26 -47.92 -19.48
CA THR A 592 -14.73 -47.88 -19.40
C THR A 592 -15.32 -48.87 -20.40
N THR A 593 -16.53 -49.37 -20.16
CA THR A 593 -17.18 -50.45 -20.92
C THR A 593 -18.19 -49.96 -21.95
N GLY A 594 -18.46 -48.65 -21.99
CA GLY A 594 -19.42 -48.07 -22.93
C GLY A 594 -18.90 -47.93 -24.34
N ASN A 595 -19.83 -48.07 -25.30
CA ASN A 595 -19.55 -48.04 -26.73
C ASN A 595 -20.19 -46.82 -27.45
N TYR A 596 -20.75 -45.86 -26.71
CA TYR A 596 -21.35 -44.66 -27.31
C TYR A 596 -20.27 -43.86 -28.03
N ASN A 597 -20.41 -43.63 -29.33
CA ASN A 597 -19.40 -42.96 -30.14
C ASN A 597 -19.95 -41.62 -30.66
N CYS A 598 -19.22 -40.53 -30.40
CA CYS A 598 -19.59 -39.19 -30.84
C CYS A 598 -19.70 -39.03 -32.36
N SER A 599 -19.11 -39.95 -33.13
CA SER A 599 -19.13 -39.90 -34.60
C SER A 599 -20.50 -40.17 -35.23
N GLY A 600 -21.55 -40.43 -34.44
CA GLY A 600 -22.94 -40.49 -34.92
C GLY A 600 -23.57 -39.11 -35.17
N VAL A 601 -22.87 -38.01 -34.86
CA VAL A 601 -23.31 -36.63 -35.17
C VAL A 601 -22.24 -35.93 -36.01
N SER A 602 -21.96 -36.51 -37.18
CA SER A 602 -21.43 -35.77 -38.33
C SER A 602 -22.57 -35.60 -39.31
N THR A 603 -22.84 -34.36 -39.72
CA THR A 603 -23.60 -34.06 -40.93
C THR A 603 -22.97 -34.83 -42.10
N ASP A 604 -23.81 -35.59 -42.80
CA ASP A 604 -23.53 -36.44 -43.96
C ASP A 604 -22.60 -37.64 -43.69
N ILE A 605 -23.17 -38.84 -43.48
CA ILE A 605 -23.11 -40.02 -44.39
C ILE A 605 -24.20 -41.02 -43.95
N ALA A 606 -25.07 -41.43 -44.89
CA ALA A 606 -25.96 -42.56 -44.74
C ALA A 606 -25.17 -43.88 -44.69
N ILE A 607 -25.08 -44.53 -43.52
CA ILE A 607 -24.78 -45.97 -43.41
C ILE A 607 -25.64 -46.53 -42.27
N ALA A 608 -26.32 -47.64 -42.54
CA ALA A 608 -27.39 -48.25 -41.75
C ALA A 608 -27.05 -48.43 -40.25
N GLU A 609 -27.88 -47.87 -39.37
CA GLU A 609 -27.83 -48.10 -37.92
C GLU A 609 -28.36 -49.50 -37.55
N PRO A 610 -27.86 -50.13 -36.46
CA PRO A 610 -28.46 -51.34 -35.93
C PRO A 610 -29.85 -51.00 -35.35
N GLN A 611 -30.90 -51.41 -36.04
CA GLN A 611 -32.28 -51.19 -35.56
C GLN A 611 -32.55 -52.05 -34.32
N PHE A 612 -32.91 -51.40 -33.21
CA PHE A 612 -33.61 -52.10 -32.12
C PHE A 612 -34.96 -52.59 -32.63
N THR A 613 -35.25 -53.88 -32.50
CA THR A 613 -36.60 -54.40 -32.76
C THR A 613 -37.41 -54.34 -31.47
N PHE A 614 -38.58 -53.72 -31.55
CA PHE A 614 -39.49 -53.57 -30.42
C PHE A 614 -40.59 -54.62 -30.47
N TYR A 615 -40.82 -55.32 -29.37
CA TYR A 615 -41.84 -56.36 -29.30
C TYR A 615 -42.51 -56.46 -27.92
N PRO A 616 -43.79 -56.85 -27.85
CA PRO A 616 -44.72 -56.87 -28.97
C PRO A 616 -45.01 -55.44 -29.46
N ASN A 617 -45.14 -55.25 -30.78
CA ASN A 617 -45.60 -53.99 -31.35
C ASN A 617 -46.64 -54.32 -32.44
N PRO A 618 -47.95 -54.18 -32.16
CA PRO A 618 -48.52 -53.38 -31.08
C PRO A 618 -48.37 -53.95 -29.66
N VAL A 619 -48.18 -53.07 -28.66
CA VAL A 619 -47.94 -53.38 -27.25
C VAL A 619 -49.17 -53.11 -26.38
N SER A 620 -49.36 -53.88 -25.29
CA SER A 620 -50.40 -53.64 -24.28
C SER A 620 -49.82 -53.13 -22.96
N ASP A 621 -48.87 -53.84 -22.35
CA ASP A 621 -48.43 -53.51 -20.98
C ASP A 621 -46.95 -53.16 -20.89
N ILE A 622 -46.07 -53.96 -21.49
CA ILE A 622 -44.61 -53.77 -21.43
C ILE A 622 -44.05 -53.89 -22.84
N LEU A 623 -43.28 -52.88 -23.27
CA LEU A 623 -42.55 -52.89 -24.53
C LEU A 623 -41.13 -53.40 -24.28
N TYR A 624 -40.72 -54.46 -24.97
CA TYR A 624 -39.37 -55.01 -24.93
C TYR A 624 -38.54 -54.57 -26.13
N LEU A 625 -37.23 -54.48 -25.92
CA LEU A 625 -36.20 -54.17 -26.91
C LEU A 625 -35.32 -55.41 -27.12
N SER A 626 -34.82 -55.60 -28.33
CA SER A 626 -33.91 -56.70 -28.69
C SER A 626 -32.56 -56.71 -27.95
N ALA A 627 -32.23 -55.65 -27.23
CA ALA A 627 -31.09 -55.57 -26.33
C ALA A 627 -31.33 -54.48 -25.27
N THR A 628 -30.59 -54.56 -24.16
CA THR A 628 -30.62 -53.55 -23.09
C THR A 628 -30.26 -52.17 -23.63
N ALA A 629 -31.14 -51.20 -23.44
CA ALA A 629 -30.91 -49.80 -23.77
C ALA A 629 -30.58 -49.00 -22.50
N ARG A 630 -29.67 -48.02 -22.62
CA ARG A 630 -29.29 -47.13 -21.51
C ARG A 630 -30.40 -46.14 -21.21
N THR A 631 -31.09 -45.68 -22.25
CA THR A 631 -32.30 -44.88 -22.10
C THR A 631 -33.32 -45.34 -23.12
N ILE A 632 -34.57 -45.44 -22.68
CA ILE A 632 -35.76 -45.61 -23.50
C ILE A 632 -36.65 -44.43 -23.13
N ARG A 633 -36.98 -43.56 -24.08
CA ARG A 633 -37.91 -42.45 -23.89
C ARG A 633 -39.04 -42.57 -24.89
N ILE A 634 -40.27 -42.45 -24.42
CA ILE A 634 -41.47 -42.54 -25.24
C ILE A 634 -42.11 -41.18 -25.29
N TYR A 635 -42.38 -40.70 -26.50
CA TYR A 635 -43.01 -39.42 -26.76
C TYR A 635 -44.37 -39.62 -27.42
N ASN A 636 -45.35 -38.81 -27.06
CA ASN A 636 -46.61 -38.74 -27.79
C ASN A 636 -46.43 -37.99 -29.13
N ILE A 637 -47.50 -37.90 -29.92
CA ILE A 637 -47.50 -37.22 -31.23
C ILE A 637 -47.14 -35.73 -31.18
N TYR A 638 -47.21 -35.10 -30.01
CA TYR A 638 -46.85 -33.70 -29.80
C TYR A 638 -45.38 -33.52 -29.35
N GLY A 639 -44.60 -34.61 -29.28
CA GLY A 639 -43.21 -34.58 -28.85
C GLY A 639 -43.01 -34.48 -27.33
N ILE A 640 -44.07 -34.70 -26.54
CA ILE A 640 -44.01 -34.69 -25.07
C ILE A 640 -43.64 -36.08 -24.58
N GLU A 641 -42.65 -36.18 -23.68
CA GLU A 641 -42.24 -37.44 -23.05
C GLU A 641 -43.35 -37.95 -22.12
N VAL A 642 -43.77 -39.20 -22.30
CA VAL A 642 -44.88 -39.83 -21.57
C VAL A 642 -44.48 -41.08 -20.80
N ALA A 643 -43.34 -41.71 -21.12
CA ALA A 643 -42.76 -42.80 -20.35
C ALA A 643 -41.25 -42.86 -20.59
N HIS A 644 -40.49 -43.34 -19.60
CA HIS A 644 -39.07 -43.62 -19.76
C HIS A 644 -38.62 -44.81 -18.94
N ALA A 645 -37.51 -45.41 -19.37
CA ALA A 645 -36.77 -46.40 -18.60
C ALA A 645 -35.26 -46.25 -18.89
N ALA A 646 -34.41 -46.72 -17.98
CA ALA A 646 -32.97 -46.65 -18.13
C ALA A 646 -32.31 -47.99 -17.80
N ASP A 647 -31.19 -48.27 -18.46
CA ASP A 647 -30.36 -49.47 -18.29
C ASP A 647 -31.15 -50.79 -18.27
N THR A 648 -32.13 -50.88 -19.16
CA THR A 648 -33.06 -52.01 -19.23
C THR A 648 -33.45 -52.32 -20.67
N ASP A 649 -33.92 -53.54 -20.90
CA ASP A 649 -34.43 -54.02 -22.18
C ASP A 649 -35.96 -53.83 -22.30
N ARG A 650 -36.60 -53.16 -21.35
CA ARG A 650 -38.06 -53.04 -21.32
C ARG A 650 -38.56 -51.72 -20.73
N VAL A 651 -39.76 -51.30 -21.10
CA VAL A 651 -40.42 -50.13 -20.51
C VAL A 651 -41.91 -50.42 -20.29
N GLU A 652 -42.41 -50.07 -19.12
CA GLU A 652 -43.83 -50.20 -18.79
C GLU A 652 -44.65 -49.09 -19.43
N VAL A 653 -45.70 -49.47 -20.17
CA VAL A 653 -46.55 -48.60 -20.97
C VAL A 653 -48.04 -48.87 -20.76
N SER A 654 -48.39 -49.74 -19.81
CA SER A 654 -49.77 -50.11 -19.43
C SER A 654 -50.65 -48.88 -19.14
N HIS A 655 -50.06 -47.83 -18.57
CA HIS A 655 -50.71 -46.58 -18.20
C HIS A 655 -50.94 -45.61 -19.37
N LEU A 656 -50.40 -45.89 -20.57
CA LEU A 656 -50.56 -45.02 -21.74
C LEU A 656 -51.88 -45.32 -22.48
N PRO A 657 -52.61 -44.29 -22.95
CA PRO A 657 -53.77 -44.49 -23.83
C PRO A 657 -53.43 -45.22 -25.13
N ALA A 658 -54.41 -45.86 -25.76
CA ALA A 658 -54.25 -46.44 -27.09
C ALA A 658 -53.85 -45.36 -28.11
N GLY A 659 -52.81 -45.62 -28.91
CA GLY A 659 -52.26 -44.60 -29.79
C GLY A 659 -50.90 -44.92 -30.37
N VAL A 660 -50.39 -43.96 -31.17
CA VAL A 660 -49.06 -44.03 -31.78
C VAL A 660 -48.09 -43.15 -31.00
N TYR A 661 -46.92 -43.70 -30.70
CA TYR A 661 -45.88 -43.06 -29.94
C TYR A 661 -44.52 -43.20 -30.62
N THR A 662 -43.64 -42.25 -30.37
CA THR A 662 -42.24 -42.28 -30.81
C THR A 662 -41.38 -42.78 -29.67
N VAL A 663 -40.67 -43.88 -29.87
CA VAL A 663 -39.70 -44.41 -28.91
C VAL A 663 -38.31 -43.99 -29.36
N LYS A 664 -37.56 -43.36 -28.47
CA LYS A 664 -36.14 -43.05 -28.65
C LYS A 664 -35.34 -43.92 -27.69
N ALA A 665 -34.55 -44.84 -28.22
CA ALA A 665 -33.68 -45.71 -27.43
C ALA A 665 -32.23 -45.61 -27.91
N ASN A 666 -31.32 -45.17 -27.03
CA ASN A 666 -29.89 -44.99 -27.34
C ASN A 666 -29.59 -44.22 -28.65
N GLY A 667 -30.42 -43.22 -28.99
CA GLY A 667 -30.28 -42.43 -30.22
C GLY A 667 -31.15 -42.91 -31.39
N THR A 668 -31.53 -44.19 -31.42
CA THR A 668 -32.41 -44.76 -32.46
C THR A 668 -33.87 -44.41 -32.21
N LEU A 669 -34.58 -43.98 -33.26
CA LEU A 669 -36.00 -43.67 -33.23
C LEU A 669 -36.82 -44.82 -33.83
N ALA A 670 -37.94 -45.15 -33.18
CA ALA A 670 -38.88 -46.12 -33.68
C ALA A 670 -40.32 -45.77 -33.30
N LYS A 671 -41.27 -46.40 -33.98
CA LYS A 671 -42.69 -46.23 -33.73
C LYS A 671 -43.22 -47.34 -32.84
N MET A 672 -43.88 -47.00 -31.75
CA MET A 672 -44.69 -47.91 -30.93
C MET A 672 -46.17 -47.68 -31.19
N ILE A 673 -46.94 -48.76 -31.29
CA ILE A 673 -48.41 -48.74 -31.33
C ILE A 673 -48.92 -49.34 -30.02
N LYS A 674 -49.59 -48.54 -29.20
CA LYS A 674 -50.26 -48.99 -27.97
C LYS A 674 -51.69 -49.43 -28.32
N ARG A 675 -52.04 -50.68 -27.98
CA ARG A 675 -53.43 -51.19 -28.07
C ARG A 675 -54.27 -50.74 -26.90
#